data_AF-A0A8B6DBV7-F1
#
_entry.id   AF-A0A8B6DBV7-F1
#
_cell.length_a   1.000
_cell.length_b   1.000
_cell.length_c   1.000
_cell.angle_alpha   90.00
_cell.angle_beta   90.00
_cell.angle_gamma   90.00
#
_symmetry.space_group_name_H-M   'P 1'
#
loop_
_entity.id
_entity.type
_entity.pdbx_description
1 polymer ?
#
loop_
_entity_poly.entity_id
_entity_poly.type
_entity_poly.pdbx_seq_one_letter_code
_entity_poly.pdbx_strand_id
1 'polypeptide(L)'
;LPAEVNKFDKESAHVFSSLLKEESYSHYESRLMLAGEQGTGKTTLARYLVGKQPTRLRISTDGIELYNGLSFMDRDSKKWLGGHQDFSLEEITVSRSLLKEKKISKSVKLDDSTPSSQDVPVAALTKSIPGSKRNLQRNPNDTLSSNIRENENTDSMNDRDRVEALTNKEKPIDNSGGCRPKSGFIGEMHIETVTKPGAIRRLKNFFGVNKKVKEIKVSITKEKFLEKSSKVGKKQLHNKKIAPIIIWDFGGQDVFYSTHQTFLTYRAIYMIVLDGSRTLDDPCPSEQYLPGKSEHKTARDYLLFWINTIVTYCKGSIQGFPKIMVVLTHKDQVKAHDVEERRQEIFAEINEMFKHTPLMQHLVIEDKIFVNAKDKNDTEMEKIKEVIISESERQPTWGELLPKCFIPLELEFASLTRRNIPLITLEHLKKVNALQPIRPLSEDELKVFLKFQHSIGKLLYFDQLKLNDRIILSPTLLIDAFKSIVTDKRFCKGDRKREEIWDAMGMRGVVSKEAIQEVWKRKKYIKFYKDKDYLLNVMTHLDILVEPKRYDSNRTRIPADFYYVASMVRGNDDSGYLHSTTFTQRNIAIAFQSTSLMIPPALSFRFISYCLSVWAVKTYGEANDDMLFHRSGVFTIDPSLDMYILCEDDKITVRLVHARTNALIMRDLASSINECLTSALEKISQLYIRTSSDQSQTNDESFVTRVCCSSPDKPCIIPFENLSHVGKIWKCSTHGIEHNIHMIKSWISGKDEDRCEPGCPVTNEEFLRELPSDRHLRRLSLMFSFNEVRELAIHLGSSVTDVDNTLHTSDPKIWNFEVIRQCRDSHAVTFKEIKDAIEATGRGNIHKLCKLVKGDFIGF
;
A
#
# COMPACT_ATOMS: atom_id res chain seq x y z
N LEU A 1 18.36 15.45 8.66
CA LEU A 1 16.93 15.25 9.05
C LEU A 1 16.66 13.75 9.10
N PRO A 2 15.64 13.27 9.82
CA PRO A 2 15.17 11.89 9.67
C PRO A 2 14.86 11.58 8.20
N ALA A 3 15.14 10.35 7.74
CA ALA A 3 15.08 10.04 6.31
C ALA A 3 13.66 10.08 5.73
N GLU A 4 12.62 9.93 6.56
CA GLU A 4 11.22 10.11 6.17
C GLU A 4 10.89 11.55 5.81
N VAL A 5 11.51 12.52 6.49
CA VAL A 5 11.29 13.95 6.23
C VAL A 5 11.83 14.34 4.86
N ASN A 6 12.88 13.65 4.38
CA ASN A 6 13.39 13.82 3.02
C ASN A 6 12.40 13.32 1.94
N LYS A 7 11.38 12.53 2.31
CA LYS A 7 10.30 12.08 1.41
C LYS A 7 9.14 13.08 1.34
N PHE A 8 9.14 14.12 2.17
CA PHE A 8 8.08 15.12 2.17
C PHE A 8 8.29 16.16 1.06
N ASP A 9 7.22 16.88 0.74
CA ASP A 9 7.31 18.14 -0.01
C ASP A 9 8.25 19.14 0.69
N LYS A 10 8.89 20.01 -0.12
CA LYS A 10 9.93 20.96 0.37
C LYS A 10 9.45 21.84 1.52
N GLU A 11 8.17 22.21 1.51
CA GLU A 11 7.52 23.03 2.53
C GLU A 11 7.37 22.27 3.85
N SER A 12 6.79 21.06 3.84
CA SER A 12 6.69 20.18 5.01
C SER A 12 8.06 19.83 5.60
N ALA A 13 9.08 19.62 4.76
CA ALA A 13 10.46 19.39 5.20
C ALA A 13 11.09 20.65 5.85
N HIS A 14 10.78 21.85 5.33
CA HIS A 14 11.19 23.11 5.93
C HIS A 14 10.54 23.34 7.31
N VAL A 15 9.23 23.07 7.44
CA VAL A 15 8.48 23.15 8.70
C VAL A 15 9.04 22.17 9.74
N PHE A 16 9.36 20.93 9.36
CA PHE A 16 10.03 20.01 10.29
C PHE A 16 11.40 20.54 10.73
N SER A 17 12.13 21.18 9.81
CA SER A 17 13.46 21.76 10.08
C SER A 17 13.42 23.01 10.96
N SER A 18 12.37 23.83 10.90
CA SER A 18 12.19 24.96 11.81
C SER A 18 11.82 24.48 13.21
N LEU A 19 10.90 23.52 13.33
CA LEU A 19 10.51 22.88 14.58
C LEU A 19 11.71 22.26 15.33
N LEU A 20 12.66 21.64 14.61
CA LEU A 20 13.91 21.14 15.20
C LEU A 20 14.84 22.24 15.74
N LYS A 21 14.82 23.45 15.15
CA LYS A 21 15.65 24.58 15.57
C LYS A 21 15.11 25.27 16.83
N GLU A 22 13.80 25.17 17.11
CA GLU A 22 13.17 25.69 18.32
C GLU A 22 13.67 24.93 19.57
N GLU A 23 13.21 23.68 19.72
CA GLU A 23 13.63 22.74 20.75
C GLU A 23 13.57 21.30 20.20
N SER A 24 14.65 20.54 20.36
CA SER A 24 14.73 19.13 19.96
C SER A 24 15.12 18.22 21.12
N TYR A 25 14.84 16.93 20.99
CA TYR A 25 15.30 15.89 21.92
C TYR A 25 15.80 14.66 21.15
N SER A 26 16.74 13.94 21.76
CA SER A 26 17.31 12.69 21.24
C SER A 26 16.32 11.54 21.44
N HIS A 27 15.81 10.95 20.36
CA HIS A 27 14.81 9.87 20.39
C HIS A 27 15.47 8.49 20.40
N TYR A 28 15.11 7.67 21.40
CA TYR A 28 15.56 6.29 21.53
C TYR A 28 14.36 5.36 21.63
N GLU A 29 14.27 4.43 20.68
CA GLU A 29 13.19 3.47 20.48
C GLU A 29 13.68 2.42 19.48
N SER A 30 13.43 1.14 19.72
CA SER A 30 13.78 0.06 18.79
C SER A 30 12.54 -0.78 18.47
N ARG A 31 12.52 -1.38 17.28
CA ARG A 31 11.44 -2.26 16.83
C ARG A 31 12.02 -3.60 16.42
N LEU A 32 11.53 -4.68 17.02
CA LEU A 32 11.88 -6.05 16.67
C LEU A 32 10.72 -6.68 15.90
N MET A 33 10.99 -7.30 14.76
CA MET A 33 9.99 -7.91 13.89
C MET A 33 10.32 -9.39 13.64
N LEU A 34 9.55 -10.30 14.23
CA LEU A 34 9.76 -11.75 14.10
C LEU A 34 9.00 -12.31 12.88
N ALA A 35 9.71 -12.98 11.98
CA ALA A 35 9.20 -13.55 10.73
C ALA A 35 9.74 -14.97 10.49
N GLY A 36 9.15 -15.74 9.55
CA GLY A 36 9.50 -17.15 9.26
C GLY A 36 8.29 -18.08 9.15
N GLU A 37 8.50 -19.36 8.83
CA GLU A 37 7.47 -20.40 8.65
C GLU A 37 6.53 -20.53 9.88
N GLN A 38 5.28 -20.95 9.67
CA GLN A 38 4.41 -21.38 10.78
C GLN A 38 5.10 -22.48 11.61
N GLY A 39 4.97 -22.40 12.93
CA GLY A 39 5.45 -23.45 13.84
C GLY A 39 6.90 -23.33 14.31
N THR A 40 7.74 -22.47 13.71
CA THR A 40 9.17 -22.27 14.10
C THR A 40 9.39 -21.59 15.46
N GLY A 41 8.38 -21.51 16.33
CA GLY A 41 8.54 -20.99 17.69
C GLY A 41 8.58 -19.46 17.85
N LYS A 42 8.36 -18.66 16.79
CA LYS A 42 8.30 -17.19 16.83
C LYS A 42 7.53 -16.61 18.01
N THR A 43 6.27 -17.01 18.17
CA THR A 43 5.39 -16.57 19.26
C THR A 43 5.93 -16.95 20.64
N THR A 44 6.61 -18.08 20.76
CA THR A 44 7.26 -18.51 22.00
C THR A 44 8.44 -17.59 22.34
N LEU A 45 9.28 -17.25 21.36
CA LEU A 45 10.37 -16.29 21.51
C LEU A 45 9.86 -14.88 21.85
N ALA A 46 8.88 -14.37 21.10
CA ALA A 46 8.26 -13.07 21.37
C ALA A 46 7.71 -12.99 22.81
N ARG A 47 7.03 -14.05 23.27
CA ARG A 47 6.54 -14.15 24.66
C ARG A 47 7.66 -14.20 25.68
N TYR A 48 8.75 -14.92 25.42
CA TYR A 48 9.92 -14.95 26.30
C TYR A 48 10.58 -13.57 26.43
N LEU A 49 10.77 -12.84 25.32
CA LEU A 49 11.40 -11.52 25.31
C LEU A 49 10.60 -10.45 26.09
N VAL A 50 9.28 -10.62 26.21
CA VAL A 50 8.41 -9.79 27.08
C VAL A 50 8.21 -10.38 28.48
N GLY A 51 8.94 -11.45 28.83
CA GLY A 51 8.87 -12.13 30.12
C GLY A 51 7.59 -12.92 30.40
N LYS A 52 6.71 -13.11 29.41
CA LYS A 52 5.51 -13.95 29.54
C LYS A 52 5.89 -15.44 29.53
N GLN A 53 5.16 -16.25 30.28
CA GLN A 53 5.31 -17.71 30.23
C GLN A 53 4.96 -18.26 28.82
N PRO A 54 5.71 -19.25 28.31
CA PRO A 54 5.30 -20.06 27.17
C PRO A 54 3.91 -20.67 27.40
N THR A 55 3.05 -20.63 26.39
CA THR A 55 1.75 -21.31 26.45
C THR A 55 1.92 -22.82 26.27
N ARG A 56 1.28 -23.63 27.11
CA ARG A 56 1.25 -25.10 26.94
C ARG A 56 0.58 -25.53 25.63
N LEU A 57 -0.29 -24.69 25.08
CA LEU A 57 -0.91 -24.88 23.77
C LEU A 57 -0.03 -24.25 22.68
N ARG A 58 0.26 -25.03 21.62
CA ARG A 58 0.84 -24.54 20.35
C ARG A 58 -0.23 -23.74 19.59
N ILE A 59 -0.41 -22.47 19.95
CA ILE A 59 -1.33 -21.54 19.27
C ILE A 59 -0.53 -20.81 18.19
N SER A 60 -0.99 -20.87 16.94
CA SER A 60 -0.42 -20.08 15.85
C SER A 60 -0.94 -18.64 15.91
N THR A 61 -0.09 -17.66 15.63
CA THR A 61 -0.50 -16.25 15.54
C THR A 61 -1.48 -16.04 14.38
N ASP A 62 -2.58 -15.33 14.67
CA ASP A 62 -3.56 -14.84 13.68
C ASP A 62 -3.10 -13.44 13.24
N GLY A 63 -2.70 -13.26 11.98
CA GLY A 63 -2.23 -12.00 11.42
C GLY A 63 -0.90 -11.52 11.99
N ILE A 64 -0.96 -10.63 12.97
CA ILE A 64 0.17 -10.00 13.67
C ILE A 64 -0.23 -9.83 15.14
N GLU A 65 0.66 -10.14 16.09
CA GLU A 65 0.50 -9.76 17.50
C GLU A 65 1.52 -8.66 17.87
N LEU A 66 1.03 -7.56 18.45
CA LEU A 66 1.86 -6.42 18.86
C LEU A 66 2.09 -6.41 20.37
N TYR A 67 3.35 -6.48 20.76
CA TYR A 67 3.80 -6.41 22.14
C TYR A 67 4.45 -5.04 22.40
N ASN A 68 3.63 -4.05 22.75
CA ASN A 68 4.08 -2.68 23.03
C ASN A 68 4.09 -2.38 24.53
N GLY A 69 5.17 -1.74 25.02
CA GLY A 69 5.32 -1.36 26.42
C GLY A 69 5.53 -2.52 27.40
N LEU A 70 6.15 -3.63 26.94
CA LEU A 70 6.44 -4.83 27.76
C LEU A 70 7.93 -5.21 27.80
N SER A 71 8.75 -4.60 26.95
CA SER A 71 10.19 -4.82 26.85
C SER A 71 10.89 -3.47 26.71
N PHE A 72 11.97 -3.29 27.44
CA PHE A 72 12.77 -2.07 27.46
C PHE A 72 14.25 -2.42 27.54
N MET A 73 15.11 -1.45 27.22
CA MET A 73 16.55 -1.51 27.46
C MET A 73 16.96 -0.35 28.37
N ASP A 74 17.79 -0.63 29.36
CA ASP A 74 18.55 0.37 30.10
C ASP A 74 19.81 0.71 29.29
N ARG A 75 19.89 1.94 28.75
CA ARG A 75 21.01 2.36 27.88
C ARG A 75 22.33 2.56 28.60
N ASP A 76 22.31 2.80 29.91
CA ASP A 76 23.51 3.06 30.68
C ASP A 76 24.17 1.75 31.12
N SER A 77 23.37 0.76 31.53
CA SER A 77 23.87 -0.59 31.88
C SER A 77 23.88 -1.59 30.73
N LYS A 78 23.31 -1.24 29.56
CA LYS A 78 23.07 -2.11 28.39
C LYS A 78 22.37 -3.42 28.74
N LYS A 79 21.37 -3.36 29.63
CA LYS A 79 20.60 -4.54 30.08
C LYS A 79 19.18 -4.53 29.56
N TRP A 80 18.70 -5.71 29.21
CA TRP A 80 17.30 -5.96 28.87
C TRP A 80 16.43 -5.91 30.13
N LEU A 81 15.39 -5.10 30.09
CA LEU A 81 14.36 -4.97 31.12
C LEU A 81 13.04 -5.51 30.54
N GLY A 82 12.81 -6.81 30.72
CA GLY A 82 11.59 -7.50 30.27
C GLY A 82 10.97 -8.31 31.40
N GLY A 83 9.63 -8.37 31.44
CA GLY A 83 8.89 -9.20 32.39
C GLY A 83 8.72 -8.67 33.82
N HIS A 84 9.59 -7.76 34.28
CA HIS A 84 9.51 -7.19 35.64
C HIS A 84 9.77 -5.67 35.66
N GLN A 85 8.96 -4.97 36.47
CA GLN A 85 8.96 -3.54 36.84
C GLN A 85 8.11 -2.55 35.99
N ASP A 86 7.51 -1.60 36.72
CA ASP A 86 6.37 -0.76 36.33
C ASP A 86 6.75 0.46 35.46
N PHE A 87 7.21 0.22 34.24
CA PHE A 87 7.45 1.27 33.25
C PHE A 87 6.36 1.32 32.20
N SER A 88 5.61 2.41 32.17
CA SER A 88 4.57 2.64 31.18
C SER A 88 5.06 3.62 30.10
N LEU A 89 4.64 3.47 28.83
CA LEU A 89 5.03 4.37 27.73
C LEU A 89 4.88 5.87 28.03
N GLU A 90 3.80 6.30 28.70
CA GLU A 90 3.64 7.68 29.19
C GLU A 90 4.76 8.11 30.15
N GLU A 91 5.24 7.26 31.05
CA GLU A 91 6.33 7.61 31.97
C GLU A 91 7.66 7.77 31.23
N ILE A 92 7.94 6.91 30.24
CA ILE A 92 9.12 7.05 29.36
C ILE A 92 9.02 8.33 28.53
N THR A 93 7.87 8.62 27.94
CA THR A 93 7.66 9.82 27.13
C THR A 93 7.66 11.10 27.99
N VAL A 94 7.23 11.03 29.26
CA VAL A 94 7.44 12.12 30.24
C VAL A 94 8.94 12.27 30.56
N SER A 95 9.69 11.19 30.77
CA SER A 95 11.16 11.28 30.94
C SER A 95 11.85 11.91 29.73
N ARG A 96 11.42 11.58 28.50
CA ARG A 96 11.91 12.25 27.26
C ARG A 96 11.72 13.77 27.32
N SER A 97 10.63 14.27 27.92
CA SER A 97 10.38 15.72 28.07
C SER A 97 11.27 16.43 29.10
N LEU A 98 11.83 15.69 30.06
CA LEU A 98 12.64 16.21 31.17
C LEU A 98 14.14 16.28 30.84
N LEU A 99 14.59 15.56 29.82
CA LEU A 99 15.98 15.63 29.34
C LEU A 99 16.23 16.99 28.68
N LYS A 100 17.16 17.76 29.26
CA LYS A 100 17.67 19.01 28.68
C LYS A 100 18.90 18.70 27.82
N GLU A 101 18.72 18.65 26.49
CA GLU A 101 19.85 18.61 25.55
C GLU A 101 19.82 19.79 24.56
N LYS A 102 20.95 20.03 23.91
CA LYS A 102 21.41 21.37 23.48
C LYS A 102 20.56 21.98 22.36
N LYS A 103 20.40 23.32 22.40
CA LYS A 103 20.12 24.12 21.18
C LYS A 103 21.17 23.81 20.12
N ILE A 104 20.75 23.63 18.87
CA ILE A 104 21.65 23.40 17.73
C ILE A 104 22.39 24.72 17.40
N SER A 105 23.52 24.93 18.07
CA SER A 105 24.43 26.04 17.76
C SER A 105 25.57 25.57 16.86
N LYS A 106 25.41 25.71 15.54
CA LYS A 106 26.54 25.95 14.63
C LYS A 106 26.10 26.50 13.28
N SER A 107 26.85 27.48 12.83
CA SER A 107 26.87 28.03 11.49
C SER A 107 27.07 26.91 10.45
N VAL A 108 26.09 26.74 9.57
CA VAL A 108 26.33 26.09 8.27
C VAL A 108 26.95 27.16 7.37
N LYS A 109 28.19 26.94 6.93
CA LYS A 109 28.67 27.63 5.72
C LYS A 109 27.85 27.07 4.57
N LEU A 110 27.09 27.93 3.90
CA LEU A 110 26.61 27.62 2.56
C LEU A 110 27.79 27.87 1.63
N ASP A 111 28.23 26.84 0.92
CA ASP A 111 29.14 26.99 -0.21
C ASP A 111 28.32 27.53 -1.39
N ASP A 112 28.17 28.86 -1.44
CA ASP A 112 27.59 29.54 -2.61
C ASP A 112 28.60 29.52 -3.76
N SER A 113 28.37 28.62 -4.72
CA SER A 113 29.00 28.64 -6.03
C SER A 113 27.95 28.90 -7.12
N THR A 114 27.70 30.18 -7.39
CA THR A 114 27.08 30.63 -8.64
C THR A 114 27.93 31.72 -9.30
N PRO A 115 27.99 31.76 -10.65
CA PRO A 115 29.03 32.49 -11.36
C PRO A 115 28.80 34.00 -11.41
N SER A 116 29.90 34.71 -11.66
CA SER A 116 30.05 36.17 -11.72
C SER A 116 29.15 36.90 -12.72
N SER A 117 28.64 38.07 -12.35
CA SER A 117 28.66 39.28 -13.20
C SER A 117 28.43 40.59 -12.41
N GLN A 118 29.45 41.45 -12.43
CA GLN A 118 29.43 42.93 -12.59
C GLN A 118 28.58 43.87 -11.67
N ASP A 119 29.33 44.72 -10.96
CA ASP A 119 29.20 46.20 -10.85
C ASP A 119 28.08 46.89 -9.99
N VAL A 120 28.42 47.20 -8.72
CA VAL A 120 28.87 48.55 -8.21
C VAL A 120 27.98 49.81 -8.52
N PRO A 121 27.75 50.79 -7.60
CA PRO A 121 27.64 50.82 -6.11
C PRO A 121 26.53 51.80 -5.52
N VAL A 122 26.64 52.19 -4.22
CA VAL A 122 26.23 53.48 -3.57
C VAL A 122 25.00 53.56 -2.60
N ALA A 123 25.30 54.11 -1.40
CA ALA A 123 24.50 54.92 -0.43
C ALA A 123 23.30 54.36 0.40
N ALA A 124 23.57 54.27 1.71
CA ALA A 124 22.94 55.03 2.81
C ALA A 124 21.42 55.34 2.85
N LEU A 125 20.80 55.10 4.02
CA LEU A 125 20.39 56.19 4.93
C LEU A 125 20.01 55.71 6.36
N THR A 126 19.95 56.67 7.28
CA THR A 126 19.88 56.52 8.75
C THR A 126 18.50 56.87 9.34
N LYS A 127 18.37 56.71 10.68
CA LYS A 127 17.38 57.25 11.67
C LYS A 127 16.39 56.20 12.20
N SER A 128 16.19 55.90 13.50
CA SER A 128 16.34 56.52 14.84
C SER A 128 14.97 56.77 15.53
N ILE A 129 14.62 55.91 16.50
CA ILE A 129 14.28 56.15 17.95
C ILE A 129 13.84 57.59 18.34
N PRO A 130 12.96 57.90 19.35
CA PRO A 130 12.20 57.10 20.36
C PRO A 130 10.65 57.37 20.29
N GLY A 131 9.73 56.97 21.20
CA GLY A 131 9.72 56.23 22.48
C GLY A 131 8.90 56.97 23.58
N SER A 132 8.23 56.27 24.51
CA SER A 132 7.69 56.87 25.77
C SER A 132 7.36 55.82 26.85
N LYS A 133 7.41 56.24 28.13
CA LYS A 133 7.08 55.46 29.35
C LYS A 133 5.89 56.09 30.08
N ARG A 134 5.14 55.31 30.88
CA ARG A 134 4.73 55.69 32.26
C ARG A 134 4.14 54.49 33.05
N ASN A 135 4.42 54.48 34.35
CA ASN A 135 3.90 53.53 35.36
C ASN A 135 2.66 54.11 36.06
N LEU A 136 1.89 53.28 36.80
CA LEU A 136 1.29 53.65 38.11
C LEU A 136 0.72 52.44 38.90
N GLN A 137 0.28 52.69 40.15
CA GLN A 137 -0.07 51.72 41.21
C GLN A 137 -1.40 52.14 41.92
N ARG A 138 -1.98 51.50 42.96
CA ARG A 138 -1.53 50.42 43.89
C ARG A 138 -2.74 49.76 44.63
N ASN A 139 -2.80 48.44 44.71
CA ASN A 139 -3.36 47.64 45.85
C ASN A 139 -4.87 47.76 46.27
N PRO A 140 -5.38 46.92 47.22
CA PRO A 140 -6.73 46.31 47.14
C PRO A 140 -7.63 46.56 48.37
N ASN A 141 -8.81 45.88 48.46
CA ASN A 141 -9.30 45.21 49.68
C ASN A 141 -10.66 44.45 49.54
N ASP A 142 -10.90 43.49 50.46
CA ASP A 142 -12.19 43.10 51.12
C ASP A 142 -13.40 42.48 50.36
N THR A 143 -14.34 41.75 50.98
CA THR A 143 -14.32 40.57 51.92
C THR A 143 -15.74 39.93 51.98
N LEU A 144 -15.88 38.62 52.30
CA LEU A 144 -17.08 37.95 52.92
C LEU A 144 -18.43 37.97 52.12
N SER A 145 -19.46 37.13 52.32
CA SER A 145 -19.67 35.84 53.04
C SER A 145 -21.05 35.21 52.71
N SER A 146 -21.32 33.98 53.19
CA SER A 146 -22.66 33.40 53.54
C SER A 146 -23.63 32.97 52.41
N ASN A 147 -24.65 32.12 52.61
CA ASN A 147 -24.80 30.80 53.29
C ASN A 147 -26.21 30.21 52.93
N ILE A 148 -26.67 29.14 53.62
CA ILE A 148 -28.02 28.49 53.55
C ILE A 148 -28.15 27.51 52.35
N ARG A 149 -28.24 26.17 52.45
CA ARG A 149 -28.52 25.13 53.49
C ARG A 149 -30.00 24.70 53.62
N GLU A 150 -30.18 23.44 54.07
CA GLU A 150 -31.41 22.68 54.37
C GLU A 150 -32.13 22.03 53.16
N ASN A 151 -32.26 20.69 53.04
CA ASN A 151 -32.88 19.62 53.86
C ASN A 151 -34.31 19.29 53.30
N GLU A 152 -34.89 18.09 53.32
CA GLU A 152 -34.58 16.80 53.96
C GLU A 152 -35.42 15.63 53.35
N ASN A 153 -35.03 14.37 53.59
CA ASN A 153 -35.87 13.17 53.89
C ASN A 153 -37.00 12.66 52.93
N THR A 154 -37.46 11.39 52.95
CA THR A 154 -36.98 10.06 53.45
C THR A 154 -37.76 8.90 52.76
N ASP A 155 -37.36 7.64 53.03
CA ASP A 155 -38.18 6.40 53.04
C ASP A 155 -38.66 5.73 51.72
N SER A 156 -38.97 4.43 51.67
CA SER A 156 -38.37 3.20 52.27
C SER A 156 -39.02 1.93 51.63
N MET A 157 -38.37 0.74 51.70
CA MET A 157 -38.97 -0.63 51.73
C MET A 157 -39.85 -1.14 50.53
N ASN A 158 -40.03 -2.45 50.24
CA ASN A 158 -39.29 -3.71 50.49
C ASN A 158 -39.79 -4.86 49.55
N ASP A 159 -39.20 -6.07 49.69
CA ASP A 159 -39.73 -7.43 49.32
C ASP A 159 -39.80 -7.85 47.82
N ARG A 160 -39.15 -8.96 47.37
CA ARG A 160 -39.36 -10.44 47.53
C ARG A 160 -40.50 -10.99 46.64
N ASP A 161 -40.46 -12.17 46.03
CA ASP A 161 -39.56 -13.35 46.11
C ASP A 161 -39.75 -14.30 44.88
N ARG A 162 -38.76 -15.17 44.55
CA ARG A 162 -38.85 -16.61 44.08
C ARG A 162 -39.71 -17.02 42.83
N VAL A 163 -39.54 -18.16 42.10
CA VAL A 163 -38.55 -19.28 41.96
C VAL A 163 -38.87 -20.15 40.71
N GLU A 164 -37.84 -20.75 40.06
CA GLU A 164 -37.75 -22.04 39.29
C GLU A 164 -38.82 -22.52 38.25
N ALA A 165 -38.59 -23.51 37.37
CA ALA A 165 -37.41 -24.01 36.62
C ALA A 165 -37.81 -25.14 35.61
N LEU A 166 -36.96 -25.43 34.60
CA LEU A 166 -36.83 -26.71 33.84
C LEU A 166 -38.08 -27.16 33.00
N THR A 167 -38.07 -28.02 31.96
CA THR A 167 -37.12 -28.87 31.19
C THR A 167 -37.70 -29.02 29.77
N ASN A 168 -36.98 -28.94 28.63
CA ASN A 168 -35.94 -29.81 28.01
C ASN A 168 -36.50 -30.92 27.05
N LYS A 169 -35.76 -31.23 25.96
CA LYS A 169 -35.97 -32.31 24.92
C LYS A 169 -37.08 -32.12 23.86
N GLU A 170 -37.04 -32.65 22.62
CA GLU A 170 -35.96 -33.12 21.69
C GLU A 170 -36.51 -33.17 20.22
N LYS A 171 -35.62 -33.37 19.22
CA LYS A 171 -35.86 -33.49 17.73
C LYS A 171 -36.36 -34.91 17.31
N PRO A 172 -36.89 -35.24 16.08
CA PRO A 172 -36.30 -35.12 14.70
C PRO A 172 -37.27 -34.59 13.58
N ILE A 173 -36.88 -33.93 12.47
CA ILE A 173 -36.05 -34.23 11.25
C ILE A 173 -36.87 -34.76 10.04
N ASP A 174 -36.44 -34.38 8.81
CA ASP A 174 -36.82 -34.87 7.45
C ASP A 174 -38.12 -34.34 6.77
N ASN A 175 -38.19 -34.13 5.43
CA ASN A 175 -37.15 -33.96 4.39
C ASN A 175 -37.69 -33.22 3.13
N SER A 176 -36.77 -32.84 2.21
CA SER A 176 -36.89 -32.61 0.75
C SER A 176 -37.98 -31.74 0.06
N GLY A 177 -37.54 -30.94 -0.94
CA GLY A 177 -38.21 -30.82 -2.25
C GLY A 177 -38.70 -29.45 -2.75
N GLY A 178 -38.32 -29.07 -3.99
CA GLY A 178 -39.26 -28.40 -4.91
C GLY A 178 -38.91 -27.01 -5.49
N CYS A 179 -38.54 -26.97 -6.77
CA CYS A 179 -38.24 -25.83 -7.63
C CYS A 179 -39.33 -24.74 -7.86
N ARG A 180 -38.90 -23.46 -7.76
CA ARG A 180 -38.95 -22.38 -8.80
C ARG A 180 -40.33 -21.91 -9.39
N PRO A 181 -40.38 -20.79 -10.15
CA PRO A 181 -41.26 -19.65 -9.80
C PRO A 181 -42.47 -19.43 -10.74
N LYS A 182 -43.37 -18.52 -10.35
CA LYS A 182 -44.28 -17.82 -11.29
C LYS A 182 -44.34 -16.31 -11.03
N SER A 183 -44.43 -15.57 -12.13
CA SER A 183 -44.52 -14.12 -12.28
C SER A 183 -45.95 -13.59 -12.06
N GLY A 184 -46.10 -12.27 -11.81
CA GLY A 184 -47.43 -11.65 -11.70
C GLY A 184 -47.47 -10.16 -11.33
N PHE A 185 -47.09 -9.30 -12.28
CA PHE A 185 -47.57 -7.92 -12.53
C PHE A 185 -47.92 -6.92 -11.39
N ILE A 186 -47.18 -5.79 -11.44
CA ILE A 186 -47.61 -4.37 -11.37
C ILE A 186 -48.73 -3.96 -10.41
N GLY A 187 -48.37 -3.05 -9.49
CA GLY A 187 -49.29 -2.12 -8.83
C GLY A 187 -48.51 -0.98 -8.17
N GLU A 188 -48.45 0.18 -8.81
CA GLU A 188 -47.99 1.41 -8.16
C GLU A 188 -49.00 1.84 -7.09
N MET A 189 -48.56 2.08 -5.87
CA MET A 189 -49.32 2.87 -4.89
C MET A 189 -48.37 3.63 -3.97
N HIS A 190 -48.32 4.95 -4.15
CA HIS A 190 -47.90 5.86 -3.09
C HIS A 190 -48.84 5.68 -1.88
N ILE A 191 -48.28 5.50 -0.69
CA ILE A 191 -48.96 5.86 0.57
C ILE A 191 -48.00 6.69 1.41
N GLU A 192 -48.56 7.76 1.96
CA GLU A 192 -47.87 8.84 2.66
C GLU A 192 -47.38 8.45 4.06
N THR A 193 -46.44 9.24 4.56
CA THR A 193 -46.03 9.24 5.96
C THR A 193 -47.19 9.65 6.88
N VAL A 194 -47.75 8.69 7.62
CA VAL A 194 -48.56 8.97 8.82
C VAL A 194 -47.96 8.28 10.05
N THR A 195 -47.51 9.10 10.98
CA THR A 195 -46.91 8.68 12.26
C THR A 195 -47.98 8.14 13.22
N LYS A 196 -47.71 7.00 13.87
CA LYS A 196 -48.43 6.56 15.08
C LYS A 196 -47.44 6.34 16.24
N PRO A 197 -47.52 7.10 17.34
CA PRO A 197 -46.53 7.09 18.42
C PRO A 197 -46.67 5.88 19.39
N GLY A 198 -46.78 4.67 18.85
CA GLY A 198 -46.94 3.42 19.63
C GLY A 198 -45.76 2.43 19.53
N ALA A 199 -45.07 2.36 18.39
CA ALA A 199 -44.06 1.31 18.14
C ALA A 199 -42.71 1.53 18.86
N ILE A 200 -42.43 2.76 19.31
CA ILE A 200 -41.11 3.15 19.86
C ILE A 200 -40.86 2.63 21.29
N ARG A 201 -41.88 2.09 21.97
CA ARG A 201 -41.75 1.63 23.38
C ARG A 201 -41.25 0.20 23.56
N ARG A 202 -41.35 -0.69 22.55
CA ARG A 202 -40.82 -2.07 22.62
C ARG A 202 -39.36 -2.20 22.17
N LEU A 203 -38.87 -1.31 21.29
CA LEU A 203 -37.46 -1.30 20.86
C LEU A 203 -36.49 -0.74 21.93
N LYS A 204 -36.96 0.10 22.86
CA LYS A 204 -36.12 0.65 23.94
C LYS A 204 -35.72 -0.35 25.03
N ASN A 205 -36.48 -1.42 25.23
CA ASN A 205 -36.21 -2.41 26.28
C ASN A 205 -35.30 -3.57 25.83
N PHE A 206 -35.11 -3.77 24.52
CA PHE A 206 -34.20 -4.81 24.00
C PHE A 206 -32.75 -4.31 23.87
N PHE A 207 -32.55 -3.00 23.72
CA PHE A 207 -31.22 -2.38 23.70
C PHE A 207 -30.85 -1.81 25.08
N GLY A 208 -30.36 -2.69 25.96
CA GLY A 208 -29.69 -2.32 27.21
C GLY A 208 -28.34 -1.63 27.00
N VAL A 209 -28.32 -0.51 26.26
CA VAL A 209 -27.12 0.29 25.96
C VAL A 209 -27.29 1.73 26.47
N ASN A 210 -27.72 1.87 27.73
CA ASN A 210 -27.50 3.11 28.48
C ASN A 210 -26.04 3.19 28.99
N LYS A 211 -25.07 3.07 28.07
CA LYS A 211 -23.75 3.66 28.30
C LYS A 211 -23.87 5.12 27.88
N LYS A 212 -23.97 6.02 28.87
CA LYS A 212 -23.74 7.46 28.67
C LYS A 212 -22.55 7.62 27.72
N VAL A 213 -22.71 8.40 26.66
CA VAL A 213 -21.57 8.88 25.86
C VAL A 213 -20.66 9.60 26.84
N LYS A 214 -19.55 8.97 27.22
CA LYS A 214 -18.52 9.65 28.02
C LYS A 214 -17.98 10.74 27.12
N GLU A 215 -18.21 12.00 27.49
CA GLU A 215 -17.37 13.08 27.01
C GLU A 215 -15.91 12.65 27.20
N ILE A 216 -15.16 12.60 26.11
CA ILE A 216 -13.74 12.25 26.15
C ILE A 216 -13.02 13.49 26.69
N LYS A 217 -13.03 13.63 28.02
CA LYS A 217 -12.33 14.71 28.72
C LYS A 217 -10.85 14.63 28.38
N VAL A 218 -10.31 15.73 27.87
CA VAL A 218 -8.89 15.88 27.56
C VAL A 218 -8.07 15.62 28.83
N SER A 219 -6.98 14.88 28.68
CA SER A 219 -6.37 14.15 29.78
C SER A 219 -5.35 15.00 30.54
N ILE A 220 -4.59 15.79 29.78
CA ILE A 220 -3.40 16.52 30.19
C ILE A 220 -3.72 18.01 30.10
N THR A 221 -4.04 18.62 31.23
CA THR A 221 -3.90 20.08 31.40
C THR A 221 -2.44 20.40 31.70
N LYS A 222 -2.04 21.68 31.58
CA LYS A 222 -0.70 22.14 31.95
C LYS A 222 -0.33 21.74 33.39
N GLU A 223 -1.29 21.79 34.32
CA GLU A 223 -1.10 21.35 35.70
C GLU A 223 -0.85 19.83 35.78
N LYS A 224 -1.66 19.00 35.10
CA LYS A 224 -1.45 17.53 35.09
C LYS A 224 -0.17 17.10 34.39
N PHE A 225 0.30 17.87 33.39
CA PHE A 225 1.61 17.66 32.77
C PHE A 225 2.73 17.90 33.79
N LEU A 226 2.69 19.03 34.50
CA LEU A 226 3.62 19.37 35.59
C LEU A 226 3.54 18.36 36.75
N GLU A 227 2.34 17.90 37.10
CA GLU A 227 2.11 16.89 38.13
C GLU A 227 2.70 15.53 37.74
N LYS A 228 2.48 15.06 36.50
CA LYS A 228 3.11 13.84 35.98
C LYS A 228 4.63 13.97 35.93
N SER A 229 5.14 15.11 35.46
CA SER A 229 6.57 15.42 35.43
C SER A 229 7.22 15.36 36.81
N SER A 230 6.58 15.96 37.82
CA SER A 230 7.06 15.92 39.21
C SER A 230 6.93 14.54 39.86
N LYS A 231 5.91 13.75 39.50
CA LYS A 231 5.78 12.34 39.94
C LYS A 231 6.85 11.44 39.33
N VAL A 232 7.18 11.62 38.04
CA VAL A 232 8.29 10.93 37.37
C VAL A 232 9.65 11.35 37.94
N GLY A 233 9.81 12.59 38.39
CA GLY A 233 11.00 13.04 39.14
C GLY A 233 11.13 12.45 40.56
N LYS A 234 10.03 11.96 41.17
CA LYS A 234 10.04 11.32 42.50
C LYS A 234 10.28 9.80 42.44
N LYS A 235 9.84 9.12 41.37
CA LYS A 235 10.40 7.81 41.02
C LYS A 235 11.85 8.01 40.53
N GLN A 236 12.76 7.07 40.75
CA GLN A 236 14.17 7.21 40.31
C GLN A 236 14.38 7.10 38.78
N LEU A 237 13.35 7.36 37.95
CA LEU A 237 13.44 7.32 36.49
C LEU A 237 14.44 8.34 35.91
N HIS A 238 14.64 9.49 36.57
CA HIS A 238 15.46 10.57 36.00
C HIS A 238 16.93 10.18 35.76
N ASN A 239 17.43 9.15 36.46
CA ASN A 239 18.79 8.65 36.34
C ASN A 239 18.93 7.41 35.44
N LYS A 240 17.84 6.83 34.91
CA LYS A 240 17.90 5.67 34.01
C LYS A 240 17.46 6.04 32.61
N LYS A 241 18.37 6.00 31.64
CA LYS A 241 18.06 6.23 30.22
C LYS A 241 17.37 5.02 29.60
N ILE A 242 16.10 4.81 29.92
CA ILE A 242 15.30 3.68 29.42
C ILE A 242 14.82 3.95 27.99
N ALA A 243 15.00 2.98 27.09
CA ALA A 243 14.47 2.97 25.73
C ALA A 243 13.48 1.80 25.53
N PRO A 244 12.30 2.01 24.91
CA PRO A 244 11.35 0.95 24.64
C PRO A 244 11.76 0.10 23.43
N ILE A 245 11.46 -1.20 23.51
CA ILE A 245 11.60 -2.16 22.42
C ILE A 245 10.20 -2.69 22.07
N ILE A 246 9.73 -2.37 20.87
CA ILE A 246 8.39 -2.73 20.39
C ILE A 246 8.51 -4.02 19.58
N ILE A 247 7.91 -5.11 20.07
CA ILE A 247 8.02 -6.43 19.43
C ILE A 247 6.76 -6.72 18.60
N TRP A 248 6.96 -7.10 17.34
CA TRP A 248 5.93 -7.52 16.39
C TRP A 248 6.13 -9.01 16.09
N ASP A 249 5.14 -9.85 16.40
CA ASP A 249 5.11 -11.26 16.01
C ASP A 249 4.24 -11.42 14.76
N PHE A 250 4.83 -11.71 13.61
CA PHE A 250 4.11 -11.95 12.37
C PHE A 250 3.65 -13.41 12.27
N GLY A 251 2.40 -13.63 11.87
CA GLY A 251 1.90 -14.98 11.54
C GLY A 251 2.76 -15.63 10.45
N GLY A 252 2.99 -16.94 10.55
CA GLY A 252 3.72 -17.68 9.51
C GLY A 252 2.92 -17.94 8.24
N GLN A 253 1.61 -17.64 8.24
CA GLN A 253 0.67 -18.04 7.20
C GLN A 253 0.64 -17.03 6.04
N ASP A 254 0.88 -17.56 4.85
CA ASP A 254 0.71 -16.98 3.50
C ASP A 254 -0.36 -15.89 3.34
N VAL A 255 -1.59 -16.18 3.76
CA VAL A 255 -2.77 -15.30 3.69
C VAL A 255 -2.49 -13.91 4.27
N PHE A 256 -1.66 -13.83 5.31
CA PHE A 256 -1.34 -12.58 5.98
C PHE A 256 -0.23 -11.78 5.31
N TYR A 257 0.58 -12.36 4.41
CA TYR A 257 1.71 -11.67 3.77
C TYR A 257 1.25 -10.45 2.96
N SER A 258 0.05 -10.53 2.37
CA SER A 258 -0.65 -9.41 1.72
C SER A 258 -0.96 -8.23 2.64
N THR A 259 -1.07 -8.47 3.96
CA THR A 259 -1.34 -7.46 4.99
C THR A 259 -0.09 -7.02 5.77
N HIS A 260 0.92 -7.89 5.86
CA HIS A 260 2.16 -7.64 6.61
C HIS A 260 2.96 -6.49 6.04
N GLN A 261 2.98 -6.37 4.71
CA GLN A 261 3.61 -5.27 3.97
C GLN A 261 3.25 -3.87 4.51
N THR A 262 2.03 -3.68 5.02
CA THR A 262 1.55 -2.39 5.55
C THR A 262 2.35 -1.90 6.75
N PHE A 263 3.10 -2.77 7.42
CA PHE A 263 3.79 -2.47 8.68
C PHE A 263 5.31 -2.67 8.62
N LEU A 264 5.85 -3.21 7.52
CA LEU A 264 7.29 -3.33 7.30
C LEU A 264 7.96 -1.95 7.28
N THR A 265 9.13 -1.84 7.87
CA THR A 265 9.90 -0.59 7.98
C THR A 265 11.39 -0.84 8.06
N TYR A 266 12.19 0.05 7.48
CA TYR A 266 13.65 -0.01 7.57
C TYR A 266 14.17 0.29 8.99
N ARG A 267 13.34 0.93 9.84
CA ARG A 267 13.65 1.31 11.23
C ARG A 267 13.61 0.13 12.22
N ALA A 268 13.48 -1.10 11.71
CA ALA A 268 13.33 -2.31 12.51
C ALA A 268 14.58 -3.21 12.41
N ILE A 269 14.77 -4.00 13.46
CA ILE A 269 15.57 -5.21 13.45
C ILE A 269 14.60 -6.36 13.15
N TYR A 270 14.93 -7.19 12.16
CA TYR A 270 14.16 -8.37 11.82
C TYR A 270 14.82 -9.61 12.40
N MET A 271 14.02 -10.53 12.90
CA MET A 271 14.44 -11.83 13.39
C MET A 271 13.73 -12.90 12.56
N ILE A 272 14.46 -13.54 11.64
CA ILE A 272 13.93 -14.67 10.88
C ILE A 272 14.19 -15.93 11.69
N VAL A 273 13.11 -16.65 12.01
CA VAL A 273 13.14 -17.81 12.91
C VAL A 273 12.91 -19.09 12.12
N LEU A 274 13.89 -19.99 12.14
CA LEU A 274 13.91 -21.28 11.44
C LEU A 274 13.86 -22.44 12.44
N ASP A 275 13.39 -23.61 11.97
CA ASP A 275 13.40 -24.85 12.74
C ASP A 275 14.76 -25.56 12.58
N GLY A 276 15.64 -25.44 13.58
CA GLY A 276 16.99 -26.03 13.56
C GLY A 276 17.01 -27.55 13.69
N SER A 277 15.86 -28.20 13.91
CA SER A 277 15.76 -29.67 13.90
C SER A 277 15.81 -30.28 12.49
N ARG A 278 15.65 -29.45 11.45
CA ARG A 278 15.58 -29.82 10.04
C ARG A 278 16.77 -29.27 9.25
N THR A 279 16.99 -29.79 8.04
CA THR A 279 17.88 -29.17 7.06
C THR A 279 17.21 -27.97 6.39
N LEU A 280 17.95 -27.15 5.64
CA LEU A 280 17.36 -26.05 4.87
C LEU A 280 16.49 -26.53 3.71
N ASP A 281 16.72 -27.73 3.19
CA ASP A 281 16.01 -28.32 2.04
C ASP A 281 14.95 -29.35 2.44
N ASP A 282 14.75 -29.61 3.73
CA ASP A 282 13.65 -30.44 4.21
C ASP A 282 12.29 -29.79 3.85
N PRO A 283 11.30 -30.58 3.41
CA PRO A 283 9.96 -30.07 3.12
C PRO A 283 9.28 -29.55 4.39
N CYS A 284 8.85 -28.30 4.35
CA CYS A 284 8.04 -27.67 5.39
C CYS A 284 6.69 -28.38 5.52
N PRO A 285 6.26 -28.80 6.73
CA PRO A 285 4.99 -29.48 6.98
C PRO A 285 3.76 -28.56 6.86
N SER A 286 3.96 -27.27 6.57
CA SER A 286 2.88 -26.34 6.28
C SER A 286 2.35 -26.53 4.85
N GLU A 287 1.05 -26.79 4.70
CA GLU A 287 0.31 -26.69 3.41
C GLU A 287 0.25 -25.24 2.84
N GLN A 288 1.05 -24.31 3.38
CA GLN A 288 0.97 -22.87 3.12
C GLN A 288 1.70 -22.46 1.84
N TYR A 289 1.18 -21.43 1.21
CA TYR A 289 1.68 -20.88 -0.04
C TYR A 289 2.80 -19.86 0.19
N LEU A 290 4.06 -20.32 0.06
CA LEU A 290 5.09 -19.43 -0.45
C LEU A 290 4.91 -19.19 -1.95
N PRO A 291 5.21 -17.97 -2.43
CA PRO A 291 5.32 -17.70 -3.86
C PRO A 291 6.40 -18.58 -4.50
N GLY A 292 6.00 -19.30 -5.54
CA GLY A 292 6.94 -19.69 -6.61
C GLY A 292 7.43 -21.12 -6.68
N LYS A 293 6.93 -21.98 -5.80
CA LYS A 293 7.10 -23.42 -5.94
C LYS A 293 5.75 -24.12 -5.83
N SER A 294 5.42 -24.88 -6.86
CA SER A 294 4.19 -25.67 -6.93
C SER A 294 4.20 -26.84 -5.94
N GLU A 295 5.37 -27.38 -5.59
CA GLU A 295 5.51 -28.56 -4.73
C GLU A 295 6.63 -28.38 -3.69
N HIS A 296 6.44 -28.96 -2.50
CA HIS A 296 7.40 -29.11 -1.40
C HIS A 296 8.35 -27.91 -1.14
N LYS A 297 7.82 -26.88 -0.48
CA LYS A 297 8.59 -25.71 -0.02
C LYS A 297 9.56 -26.09 1.09
N THR A 298 10.73 -25.47 1.11
CA THR A 298 11.77 -25.74 2.11
C THR A 298 12.04 -24.54 3.02
N ALA A 299 12.80 -24.73 4.10
CA ALA A 299 13.21 -23.61 4.96
C ALA A 299 14.10 -22.59 4.22
N ARG A 300 14.87 -23.04 3.22
CA ARG A 300 15.63 -22.21 2.28
C ARG A 300 14.71 -21.21 1.56
N ASP A 301 13.54 -21.67 1.12
CA ASP A 301 12.56 -20.85 0.40
C ASP A 301 11.94 -19.79 1.32
N TYR A 302 11.56 -20.16 2.55
CA TYR A 302 11.06 -19.20 3.54
C TYR A 302 12.11 -18.14 3.88
N LEU A 303 13.38 -18.53 3.99
CA LEU A 303 14.49 -17.62 4.28
C LEU A 303 14.71 -16.61 3.13
N LEU A 304 14.83 -17.10 1.90
CA LEU A 304 14.95 -16.27 0.70
C LEU A 304 13.75 -15.33 0.54
N PHE A 305 12.53 -15.86 0.71
CA PHE A 305 11.29 -15.10 0.65
C PHE A 305 11.28 -13.93 1.64
N TRP A 306 11.58 -14.19 2.92
CA TRP A 306 11.53 -13.16 3.94
C TRP A 306 12.64 -12.12 3.78
N ILE A 307 13.88 -12.52 3.46
CA ILE A 307 14.97 -11.57 3.19
C ILE A 307 14.65 -10.68 2.00
N ASN A 308 14.27 -11.27 0.85
CA ASN A 308 13.93 -10.51 -0.35
C ASN A 308 12.73 -9.58 -0.11
N THR A 309 11.73 -10.03 0.65
CA THR A 309 10.60 -9.17 1.05
C THR A 309 11.09 -8.02 1.92
N ILE A 310 11.76 -8.28 3.05
CA ILE A 310 12.23 -7.24 3.98
C ILE A 310 13.09 -6.20 3.26
N VAL A 311 14.09 -6.64 2.48
CA VAL A 311 14.99 -5.74 1.76
C VAL A 311 14.24 -4.96 0.67
N THR A 312 13.31 -5.59 -0.07
CA THR A 312 12.54 -4.88 -1.11
C THR A 312 11.60 -3.82 -0.53
N TYR A 313 10.96 -4.10 0.61
CA TYR A 313 10.10 -3.13 1.31
C TYR A 313 10.88 -2.03 2.01
N CYS A 314 12.15 -2.27 2.33
CA CYS A 314 13.02 -1.34 3.05
C CYS A 314 14.10 -0.73 2.15
N LYS A 315 13.93 -0.75 0.82
CA LYS A 315 14.83 -0.10 -0.14
C LYS A 315 15.02 1.38 0.22
N GLY A 316 16.27 1.84 0.16
CA GLY A 316 16.73 3.04 0.90
C GLY A 316 17.71 2.70 2.04
N SER A 317 18.37 1.55 1.95
CA SER A 317 19.31 1.03 2.94
C SER A 317 20.53 1.94 3.12
N ILE A 318 20.50 2.77 4.16
CA ILE A 318 21.72 3.34 4.75
C ILE A 318 22.59 2.14 5.17
N GLN A 319 23.78 1.98 4.60
CA GLN A 319 24.85 1.05 5.05
C GLN A 319 24.37 -0.31 5.61
N GLY A 320 23.59 -1.07 4.83
CA GLY A 320 23.14 -2.42 5.20
C GLY A 320 22.08 -2.49 6.31
N PHE A 321 21.25 -1.45 6.46
CA PHE A 321 19.99 -1.50 7.24
C PHE A 321 18.77 -1.71 6.32
N PRO A 322 17.71 -2.40 6.75
CA PRO A 322 17.50 -2.97 8.08
C PRO A 322 18.40 -4.18 8.34
N LYS A 323 18.60 -4.50 9.62
CA LYS A 323 19.38 -5.66 10.07
C LYS A 323 18.47 -6.85 10.28
N ILE A 324 18.92 -8.02 9.83
CA ILE A 324 18.16 -9.26 9.78
C ILE A 324 18.99 -10.34 10.48
N MET A 325 18.66 -10.63 11.74
CA MET A 325 19.24 -11.75 12.46
C MET A 325 18.52 -13.05 12.11
N VAL A 326 19.26 -14.15 11.97
CA VAL A 326 18.68 -15.49 11.80
C VAL A 326 18.83 -16.27 13.12
N VAL A 327 17.72 -16.86 13.59
CA VAL A 327 17.66 -17.61 14.85
C VAL A 327 17.12 -19.01 14.57
N LEU A 328 17.91 -20.03 14.93
CA LEU A 328 17.45 -21.41 14.90
C LEU A 328 16.73 -21.74 16.22
N THR A 329 15.59 -22.42 16.14
CA THR A 329 14.82 -22.91 17.29
C THR A 329 14.72 -24.43 17.30
N HIS A 330 14.08 -24.98 18.34
CA HIS A 330 13.92 -26.42 18.54
C HIS A 330 15.23 -27.19 18.78
N LYS A 331 16.19 -26.55 19.45
CA LYS A 331 17.37 -27.20 20.05
C LYS A 331 17.01 -28.39 20.94
N ASP A 332 15.81 -28.41 21.51
CA ASP A 332 15.26 -29.53 22.29
C ASP A 332 14.82 -30.76 21.46
N GLN A 333 14.80 -30.65 20.12
CA GLN A 333 14.47 -31.73 19.20
C GLN A 333 15.70 -32.30 18.47
N VAL A 334 16.89 -31.73 18.69
CA VAL A 334 18.18 -32.26 18.20
C VAL A 334 18.90 -32.95 19.36
N LYS A 335 19.61 -34.07 19.10
CA LYS A 335 20.37 -34.74 20.16
C LYS A 335 21.52 -33.84 20.59
N ALA A 336 21.84 -33.81 21.89
CA ALA A 336 22.80 -32.86 22.46
C ALA A 336 24.20 -32.87 21.81
N HIS A 337 24.65 -33.98 21.21
CA HIS A 337 25.92 -34.04 20.48
C HIS A 337 25.83 -33.44 19.06
N ASP A 338 24.69 -33.61 18.38
CA ASP A 338 24.45 -33.15 17.01
C ASP A 338 24.18 -31.62 16.93
N VAL A 339 23.89 -30.95 18.07
CA VAL A 339 23.47 -29.54 18.12
C VAL A 339 24.50 -28.58 17.51
N GLU A 340 25.78 -28.77 17.79
CA GLU A 340 26.84 -27.88 17.30
C GLU A 340 27.18 -28.15 15.82
N GLU A 341 27.16 -29.41 15.40
CA GLU A 341 27.32 -29.79 13.99
C GLU A 341 26.20 -29.19 13.14
N ARG A 342 24.93 -29.39 13.53
CA ARG A 342 23.75 -28.84 12.85
C ARG A 342 23.73 -27.31 12.84
N ARG A 343 24.23 -26.66 13.91
CA ARG A 343 24.44 -25.20 13.95
C ARG A 343 25.44 -24.79 12.86
N GLN A 344 26.58 -25.46 12.78
CA GLN A 344 27.64 -25.09 11.84
C GLN A 344 27.22 -25.36 10.38
N GLU A 345 26.55 -26.47 10.12
CA GLU A 345 25.94 -26.85 8.85
C GLU A 345 25.00 -25.75 8.32
N ILE A 346 23.91 -25.45 9.04
CA ILE A 346 22.90 -24.47 8.59
C ILE A 346 23.50 -23.08 8.40
N PHE A 347 24.33 -22.59 9.35
CA PHE A 347 24.91 -21.26 9.22
C PHE A 347 26.01 -21.16 8.13
N ALA A 348 26.68 -22.27 7.79
CA ALA A 348 27.60 -22.31 6.66
C ALA A 348 26.84 -22.23 5.32
N GLU A 349 25.73 -22.96 5.19
CA GLU A 349 24.85 -22.88 4.02
C GLU A 349 24.27 -21.47 3.83
N ILE A 350 23.73 -20.86 4.89
CA ILE A 350 23.20 -19.49 4.84
C ILE A 350 24.30 -18.51 4.41
N ASN A 351 25.51 -18.64 4.96
CA ASN A 351 26.61 -17.79 4.56
C ASN A 351 26.94 -17.95 3.07
N GLU A 352 27.07 -19.18 2.56
CA GLU A 352 27.39 -19.43 1.14
C GLU A 352 26.27 -18.96 0.19
N MET A 353 24.99 -19.09 0.59
CA MET A 353 23.84 -18.55 -0.17
C MET A 353 23.93 -17.05 -0.42
N PHE A 354 24.43 -16.27 0.54
CA PHE A 354 24.40 -14.80 0.48
C PHE A 354 25.76 -14.14 0.23
N LYS A 355 26.87 -14.87 0.39
CA LYS A 355 28.27 -14.43 0.23
C LYS A 355 28.58 -13.51 -0.96
N HIS A 356 27.99 -13.79 -2.12
CA HIS A 356 28.19 -13.02 -3.36
C HIS A 356 27.02 -12.08 -3.70
N THR A 357 26.11 -11.86 -2.76
CA THR A 357 24.90 -11.05 -2.93
C THR A 357 24.99 -9.74 -2.13
N PRO A 358 24.37 -8.64 -2.59
CA PRO A 358 24.24 -7.42 -1.80
C PRO A 358 23.32 -7.59 -0.57
N LEU A 359 22.67 -8.76 -0.39
CA LEU A 359 21.84 -9.05 0.77
C LEU A 359 22.70 -9.33 2.02
N MET A 360 23.95 -9.76 1.85
CA MET A 360 24.84 -10.15 2.96
C MET A 360 25.03 -9.03 4.00
N GLN A 361 25.13 -7.77 3.57
CA GLN A 361 25.30 -6.61 4.47
C GLN A 361 24.15 -6.42 5.47
N HIS A 362 22.98 -7.02 5.21
CA HIS A 362 21.81 -6.96 6.07
C HIS A 362 21.79 -8.06 7.12
N LEU A 363 22.53 -9.15 6.92
CA LEU A 363 22.49 -10.32 7.79
C LEU A 363 23.33 -10.10 9.04
N VAL A 364 22.84 -10.62 10.17
CA VAL A 364 23.53 -10.72 11.45
C VAL A 364 23.49 -12.18 11.86
N ILE A 365 24.59 -12.89 11.61
CA ILE A 365 24.69 -14.37 11.72
C ILE A 365 25.97 -14.84 12.42
N GLU A 366 26.83 -13.91 12.84
CA GLU A 366 28.12 -14.18 13.48
C GLU A 366 27.97 -15.00 14.77
N ASP A 367 26.94 -14.71 15.57
CA ASP A 367 26.66 -15.38 16.84
C ASP A 367 26.04 -16.79 16.70
N LYS A 368 25.69 -17.21 15.48
CA LYS A 368 25.14 -18.54 15.13
C LYS A 368 24.08 -19.07 16.11
N ILE A 369 23.12 -18.20 16.44
CA ILE A 369 22.16 -18.40 17.52
C ILE A 369 21.28 -19.64 17.27
N PHE A 370 21.31 -20.60 18.21
CA PHE A 370 20.48 -21.81 18.17
C PHE A 370 19.94 -22.14 19.56
N VAL A 371 18.60 -22.14 19.72
CA VAL A 371 17.96 -22.00 21.04
C VAL A 371 16.82 -22.98 21.32
N ASN A 372 16.65 -23.29 22.59
CA ASN A 372 15.44 -23.92 23.13
C ASN A 372 14.51 -22.84 23.71
N ALA A 373 13.59 -22.32 22.89
CA ALA A 373 12.63 -21.29 23.31
C ALA A 373 11.67 -21.71 24.45
N LYS A 374 11.65 -22.98 24.86
CA LYS A 374 10.85 -23.48 26.00
C LYS A 374 11.63 -23.41 27.32
N ASP A 375 12.96 -23.46 27.27
CA ASP A 375 13.82 -23.38 28.45
C ASP A 375 14.20 -21.93 28.71
N LYS A 376 13.91 -21.45 29.92
CA LYS A 376 14.23 -20.08 30.34
C LYS A 376 15.70 -19.91 30.71
N ASN A 377 16.41 -21.01 30.96
CA ASN A 377 17.79 -21.05 31.39
C ASN A 377 18.77 -21.31 30.23
N ASP A 378 18.29 -21.45 28.99
CA ASP A 378 19.16 -21.57 27.82
C ASP A 378 19.98 -20.27 27.66
N THR A 379 21.31 -20.38 27.77
CA THR A 379 22.23 -19.25 27.76
C THR A 379 22.16 -18.42 26.46
N GLU A 380 21.72 -19.05 25.38
CA GLU A 380 21.50 -18.40 24.08
C GLU A 380 20.35 -17.37 24.11
N MET A 381 19.44 -17.45 25.09
CA MET A 381 18.41 -16.42 25.30
C MET A 381 18.98 -15.06 25.71
N GLU A 382 20.12 -15.03 26.41
CA GLU A 382 20.77 -13.77 26.77
C GLU A 382 21.52 -13.19 25.57
N LYS A 383 22.21 -14.04 24.79
CA LYS A 383 22.82 -13.65 23.51
C LYS A 383 21.83 -12.97 22.56
N ILE A 384 20.62 -13.49 22.42
CA ILE A 384 19.56 -12.84 21.60
C ILE A 384 19.33 -11.40 22.07
N LYS A 385 19.23 -11.16 23.38
CA LYS A 385 19.02 -9.81 23.93
C LYS A 385 20.23 -8.93 23.68
N GLU A 386 21.45 -9.44 23.88
CA GLU A 386 22.71 -8.74 23.64
C GLU A 386 22.83 -8.28 22.16
N VAL A 387 22.49 -9.16 21.21
CA VAL A 387 22.47 -8.84 19.78
C VAL A 387 21.38 -7.82 19.43
N ILE A 388 20.17 -7.94 19.97
CA ILE A 388 19.13 -6.91 19.76
C ILE A 388 19.57 -5.56 20.34
N ILE A 389 20.26 -5.55 21.48
CA ILE A 389 20.78 -4.36 22.14
C ILE A 389 21.88 -3.70 21.29
N SER A 390 22.89 -4.46 20.85
CA SER A 390 24.00 -3.95 20.05
C SER A 390 23.54 -3.43 18.68
N GLU A 391 22.66 -4.16 17.99
CA GLU A 391 22.07 -3.71 16.72
C GLU A 391 21.12 -2.52 16.90
N SER A 392 20.42 -2.41 18.04
CA SER A 392 19.60 -1.22 18.34
C SER A 392 20.45 0.04 18.49
N GLU A 393 21.64 -0.07 19.10
CA GLU A 393 22.57 1.08 19.20
C GLU A 393 23.22 1.45 17.85
N ARG A 394 23.34 0.49 16.93
CA ARG A 394 23.89 0.70 15.58
C ARG A 394 22.87 1.28 14.58
N GLN A 395 21.57 1.18 14.85
CA GLN A 395 20.51 1.69 13.98
C GLN A 395 20.68 3.21 13.69
N PRO A 396 20.59 3.67 12.42
CA PRO A 396 20.73 5.09 12.07
C PRO A 396 19.69 6.03 12.72
N THR A 397 18.58 5.47 13.21
CA THR A 397 17.52 6.20 13.91
C THR A 397 17.76 6.32 15.42
N TRP A 398 18.80 5.67 15.95
CA TRP A 398 19.10 5.65 17.37
C TRP A 398 19.68 6.97 17.86
N GLY A 399 18.91 7.71 18.65
CA GLY A 399 19.29 9.06 19.10
C GLY A 399 19.01 10.15 18.07
N GLU A 400 18.18 9.89 17.05
CA GLU A 400 17.76 10.92 16.10
C GLU A 400 17.12 12.12 16.83
N LEU A 401 17.32 13.33 16.32
CA LEU A 401 16.70 14.53 16.90
C LEU A 401 15.27 14.69 16.39
N LEU A 402 14.31 14.79 17.32
CA LEU A 402 12.89 15.07 17.05
C LEU A 402 12.43 16.38 17.71
N PRO A 403 11.43 17.10 17.15
CA PRO A 403 10.88 18.30 17.76
C PRO A 403 10.21 18.03 19.12
N LYS A 404 10.59 18.80 20.13
CA LYS A 404 10.09 18.62 21.51
C LYS A 404 8.61 19.01 21.68
N CYS A 405 8.08 19.84 20.79
CA CYS A 405 6.65 20.18 20.71
C CYS A 405 5.75 18.96 20.38
N PHE A 406 6.30 17.86 19.87
CA PHE A 406 5.55 16.64 19.57
C PHE A 406 5.25 15.80 20.82
N ILE A 407 6.11 15.85 21.86
CA ILE A 407 6.01 14.99 23.05
C ILE A 407 4.64 15.09 23.75
N PRO A 408 4.05 16.29 23.96
CA PRO A 408 2.75 16.40 24.59
C PRO A 408 1.59 15.74 23.82
N LEU A 409 1.61 15.76 22.48
CA LEU A 409 0.64 15.04 21.65
C LEU A 409 0.87 13.52 21.70
N GLU A 410 2.13 13.06 21.65
CA GLU A 410 2.46 11.63 21.84
C GLU A 410 1.94 11.09 23.19
N LEU A 411 2.01 11.90 24.26
CA LEU A 411 1.48 11.54 25.59
C LEU A 411 -0.04 11.40 25.62
N GLU A 412 -0.78 12.30 24.97
CA GLU A 412 -2.23 12.19 24.85
C GLU A 412 -2.62 10.95 24.04
N PHE A 413 -1.95 10.68 22.92
CA PHE A 413 -2.21 9.50 22.09
C PHE A 413 -1.93 8.19 22.84
N ALA A 414 -0.84 8.14 23.62
CA ALA A 414 -0.56 7.02 24.51
C ALA A 414 -1.67 6.82 25.57
N SER A 415 -2.20 7.91 26.14
CA SER A 415 -3.26 7.84 27.15
C SER A 415 -4.63 7.45 26.57
N LEU A 416 -4.97 7.94 25.38
CA LEU A 416 -6.17 7.54 24.63
C LEU A 416 -6.13 6.06 24.25
N THR A 417 -4.98 5.58 23.75
CA THR A 417 -4.77 4.17 23.42
C THR A 417 -4.97 3.26 24.63
N ARG A 418 -4.44 3.63 25.81
CA ARG A 418 -4.66 2.91 27.08
C ARG A 418 -6.12 2.89 27.54
N ARG A 419 -6.90 3.93 27.22
CA ARG A 419 -8.35 3.95 27.47
C ARG A 419 -9.15 3.15 26.43
N ASN A 420 -8.47 2.41 25.57
CA ASN A 420 -9.06 1.65 24.46
C ASN A 420 -9.83 2.56 23.49
N ILE A 421 -9.25 3.73 23.18
CA ILE A 421 -9.72 4.67 22.15
C ILE A 421 -8.67 4.70 21.04
N PRO A 422 -8.72 3.76 20.07
CA PRO A 422 -7.70 3.62 19.03
C PRO A 422 -7.94 4.47 17.78
N LEU A 423 -9.06 5.21 17.71
CA LEU A 423 -9.45 6.05 16.58
C LEU A 423 -10.00 7.38 17.11
N ILE A 424 -9.55 8.50 16.51
CA ILE A 424 -10.06 9.85 16.79
C ILE A 424 -10.37 10.60 15.49
N THR A 425 -11.14 11.69 15.58
CA THR A 425 -11.38 12.62 14.46
C THR A 425 -10.35 13.76 14.46
N LEU A 426 -10.14 14.41 13.32
CA LEU A 426 -9.37 15.66 13.23
C LEU A 426 -9.92 16.75 14.15
N GLU A 427 -11.24 16.85 14.30
CA GLU A 427 -11.86 17.82 15.22
C GLU A 427 -11.44 17.57 16.67
N HIS A 428 -11.40 16.30 17.11
CA HIS A 428 -10.87 15.94 18.43
C HIS A 428 -9.38 16.26 18.55
N LEU A 429 -8.58 16.00 17.51
CA LEU A 429 -7.17 16.40 17.50
C LEU A 429 -7.01 17.91 17.61
N LYS A 430 -7.77 18.74 16.88
CA LYS A 430 -7.71 20.20 16.98
C LYS A 430 -8.03 20.68 18.42
N LYS A 431 -9.03 20.08 19.08
CA LYS A 431 -9.36 20.36 20.49
C LYS A 431 -8.23 19.96 21.46
N VAL A 432 -7.62 18.80 21.24
CA VAL A 432 -6.45 18.35 22.03
C VAL A 432 -5.23 19.25 21.78
N ASN A 433 -5.00 19.67 20.54
CA ASN A 433 -3.90 20.57 20.15
C ASN A 433 -4.06 21.99 20.75
N ALA A 434 -5.29 22.51 20.84
CA ALA A 434 -5.56 23.80 21.47
C ALA A 434 -5.23 23.85 22.98
N LEU A 435 -5.19 22.69 23.66
CA LEU A 435 -4.98 22.58 25.11
C LEU A 435 -3.55 22.15 25.49
N GLN A 436 -2.60 22.21 24.55
CA GLN A 436 -1.25 21.71 24.75
C GLN A 436 -0.45 22.53 25.79
N PRO A 437 0.35 21.87 26.66
CA PRO A 437 1.01 22.50 27.79
C PRO A 437 2.24 23.36 27.42
N ILE A 438 2.85 23.10 26.26
CA ILE A 438 3.99 23.86 25.71
C ILE A 438 3.46 25.00 24.83
N ARG A 439 2.99 24.65 23.62
CA ARG A 439 2.24 25.51 22.70
C ARG A 439 1.34 24.64 21.82
N PRO A 440 0.21 25.15 21.31
CA PRO A 440 -0.47 24.52 20.18
C PRO A 440 0.45 24.51 18.95
N LEU A 441 0.29 23.49 18.10
CA LEU A 441 0.85 23.48 16.75
C LEU A 441 -0.06 24.26 15.78
N SER A 442 0.51 24.90 14.77
CA SER A 442 -0.25 25.42 13.61
C SER A 442 -0.87 24.27 12.81
N GLU A 443 -1.76 24.56 11.85
CA GLU A 443 -2.34 23.50 11.03
C GLU A 443 -1.28 22.76 10.19
N ASP A 444 -0.27 23.45 9.69
CA ASP A 444 0.78 22.84 8.86
C ASP A 444 1.81 22.08 9.71
N GLU A 445 2.16 22.59 10.89
CA GLU A 445 2.95 21.83 11.87
C GLU A 445 2.23 20.56 12.31
N LEU A 446 0.90 20.60 12.46
CA LEU A 446 0.07 19.45 12.82
C LEU A 446 -0.02 18.43 11.67
N LYS A 447 -0.12 18.88 10.41
CA LYS A 447 -0.01 18.00 9.23
C LYS A 447 1.37 17.34 9.16
N VAL A 448 2.46 18.09 9.39
CA VAL A 448 3.83 17.56 9.41
C VAL A 448 4.02 16.53 10.54
N PHE A 449 3.48 16.81 11.73
CA PHE A 449 3.44 15.84 12.83
C PHE A 449 2.70 14.55 12.42
N LEU A 450 1.51 14.65 11.81
CA LEU A 450 0.75 13.48 11.36
C LEU A 450 1.47 12.69 10.25
N LYS A 451 1.98 13.37 9.21
CA LYS A 451 2.81 12.77 8.15
C LYS A 451 4.00 12.01 8.74
N PHE A 452 4.72 12.61 9.69
CA PHE A 452 5.89 12.00 10.33
C PHE A 452 5.52 10.78 11.19
N GLN A 453 4.54 10.92 12.08
CA GLN A 453 4.07 9.84 12.96
C GLN A 453 3.46 8.67 12.17
N HIS A 454 2.87 8.95 10.99
CA HIS A 454 2.46 7.94 10.02
C HIS A 454 3.66 7.25 9.35
N SER A 455 4.65 8.00 8.85
CA SER A 455 5.83 7.43 8.17
C SER A 455 6.69 6.52 9.06
N ILE A 456 6.74 6.78 10.37
CA ILE A 456 7.40 5.88 11.34
C ILE A 456 6.48 4.77 11.87
N GLY A 457 5.22 4.73 11.45
CA GLY A 457 4.23 3.70 11.80
C GLY A 457 3.80 3.68 13.27
N LYS A 458 3.88 4.81 13.99
CA LYS A 458 3.32 4.92 15.36
C LYS A 458 1.80 5.08 15.34
N LEU A 459 1.27 5.79 14.33
CA LEU A 459 -0.16 5.93 14.03
C LEU A 459 -0.39 5.76 12.52
N LEU A 460 -1.65 5.75 12.07
CA LEU A 460 -1.99 5.85 10.65
C LEU A 460 -2.89 7.06 10.39
N TYR A 461 -2.49 7.88 9.43
CA TYR A 461 -3.24 9.04 8.92
C TYR A 461 -3.10 9.03 7.39
N PHE A 462 -4.22 9.14 6.68
CA PHE A 462 -4.27 9.07 5.23
C PHE A 462 -4.74 10.42 4.69
N ASP A 463 -3.84 11.18 4.07
CA ASP A 463 -4.09 12.54 3.59
C ASP A 463 -4.85 12.53 2.25
N GLN A 464 -6.05 11.94 2.25
CA GLN A 464 -6.85 11.64 1.08
C GLN A 464 -8.33 11.93 1.32
N LEU A 465 -9.04 12.25 0.23
CA LEU A 465 -10.49 12.44 0.26
C LEU A 465 -11.19 11.21 0.86
N LYS A 466 -12.13 11.46 1.80
CA LYS A 466 -12.87 10.46 2.59
C LYS A 466 -12.08 9.70 3.67
N LEU A 467 -10.76 9.94 3.82
CA LEU A 467 -9.93 9.30 4.85
C LEU A 467 -9.20 10.29 5.77
N ASN A 468 -9.09 11.56 5.35
CA ASN A 468 -8.39 12.60 6.10
C ASN A 468 -9.16 13.11 7.34
N ASP A 469 -10.42 12.72 7.57
CA ASP A 469 -11.21 13.17 8.73
C ASP A 469 -10.82 12.50 10.06
N ARG A 470 -10.04 11.41 10.01
CA ARG A 470 -9.78 10.49 11.12
C ARG A 470 -8.33 10.02 11.19
N ILE A 471 -7.93 9.62 12.40
CA ILE A 471 -6.57 9.15 12.72
C ILE A 471 -6.67 7.86 13.53
N ILE A 472 -5.99 6.82 13.07
CA ILE A 472 -5.85 5.55 13.78
C ILE A 472 -4.64 5.66 14.71
N LEU A 473 -4.88 5.84 16.01
CA LEU A 473 -3.85 6.01 17.04
C LEU A 473 -3.05 4.74 17.35
N SER A 474 -3.55 3.56 16.94
CA SER A 474 -2.85 2.30 17.12
C SER A 474 -3.03 1.38 15.91
N PRO A 475 -1.94 0.92 15.27
CA PRO A 475 -1.99 -0.07 14.18
C PRO A 475 -2.79 -1.33 14.52
N THR A 476 -2.89 -1.70 15.81
CA THR A 476 -3.68 -2.85 16.29
C THR A 476 -5.14 -2.82 15.85
N LEU A 477 -5.75 -1.64 15.68
CA LEU A 477 -7.13 -1.52 15.20
C LEU A 477 -7.26 -2.05 13.77
N LEU A 478 -6.35 -1.65 12.89
CA LEU A 478 -6.34 -2.06 11.48
C LEU A 478 -5.92 -3.53 11.34
N ILE A 479 -4.93 -3.97 12.11
CA ILE A 479 -4.49 -5.37 12.19
C ILE A 479 -5.65 -6.28 12.59
N ASP A 480 -6.42 -5.94 13.62
CA ASP A 480 -7.59 -6.73 14.01
C ASP A 480 -8.74 -6.66 12.99
N ALA A 481 -8.86 -5.54 12.24
CA ALA A 481 -9.83 -5.41 11.15
C ALA A 481 -9.47 -6.34 9.99
N PHE A 482 -8.19 -6.39 9.60
CA PHE A 482 -7.67 -7.35 8.62
C PHE A 482 -8.01 -8.80 9.03
N LYS A 483 -7.66 -9.25 10.24
CA LYS A 483 -7.97 -10.61 10.76
C LYS A 483 -9.46 -10.97 10.76
N SER A 484 -10.35 -9.98 10.76
CA SER A 484 -11.78 -10.25 10.73
C SER A 484 -12.27 -10.75 9.37
N ILE A 485 -11.54 -10.43 8.29
CA ILE A 485 -11.84 -10.76 6.88
C ILE A 485 -10.74 -11.69 6.32
N VAL A 486 -9.50 -11.24 6.28
CA VAL A 486 -8.33 -11.95 5.74
C VAL A 486 -7.71 -12.80 6.86
N THR A 487 -7.91 -14.13 6.83
CA THR A 487 -7.41 -15.07 7.86
C THR A 487 -7.34 -16.53 7.35
N ASP A 488 -6.71 -17.43 8.11
CA ASP A 488 -6.63 -18.88 7.87
C ASP A 488 -7.90 -19.61 8.39
N LYS A 489 -8.36 -20.68 7.71
CA LYS A 489 -9.56 -21.47 8.08
C LYS A 489 -9.56 -21.88 9.56
N ARG A 490 -8.37 -22.15 10.12
CA ARG A 490 -8.18 -22.57 11.53
C ARG A 490 -8.69 -21.52 12.52
N PHE A 491 -8.70 -20.23 12.17
CA PHE A 491 -9.26 -19.15 13.00
C PHE A 491 -10.75 -18.87 12.71
N CYS A 492 -11.34 -19.52 11.72
CA CYS A 492 -12.79 -19.54 11.48
C CYS A 492 -13.49 -20.70 12.19
N LYS A 493 -12.75 -21.74 12.62
CA LYS A 493 -13.30 -22.96 13.25
C LYS A 493 -14.28 -22.65 14.39
N GLY A 494 -15.49 -23.20 14.27
CA GLY A 494 -16.58 -23.00 15.23
C GLY A 494 -17.46 -21.77 14.94
N ASP A 495 -17.22 -21.09 13.81
CA ASP A 495 -18.02 -19.98 13.32
C ASP A 495 -18.43 -20.24 11.87
N ARG A 496 -19.47 -21.05 11.69
CA ARG A 496 -19.98 -21.50 10.39
C ARG A 496 -20.10 -20.37 9.35
N LYS A 497 -20.57 -19.18 9.71
CA LYS A 497 -20.69 -18.06 8.76
C LYS A 497 -19.33 -17.54 8.31
N ARG A 498 -18.31 -17.52 9.19
CA ARG A 498 -16.93 -17.16 8.80
C ARG A 498 -16.27 -18.28 7.99
N GLU A 499 -16.61 -19.54 8.23
CA GLU A 499 -16.19 -20.66 7.38
C GLU A 499 -16.80 -20.53 5.97
N GLU A 500 -18.12 -20.28 5.86
CA GLU A 500 -18.81 -20.01 4.58
C GLU A 500 -18.21 -18.81 3.81
N ILE A 501 -17.91 -17.70 4.51
CA ILE A 501 -17.23 -16.53 3.93
C ILE A 501 -15.81 -16.88 3.46
N TRP A 502 -15.06 -17.66 4.24
CA TRP A 502 -13.68 -18.05 3.93
C TRP A 502 -13.59 -19.03 2.75
N ASP A 503 -14.54 -19.95 2.63
CA ASP A 503 -14.65 -20.85 1.48
C ASP A 503 -15.07 -20.08 0.22
N ALA A 504 -16.02 -19.13 0.31
CA ALA A 504 -16.41 -18.25 -0.80
C ALA A 504 -15.25 -17.36 -1.31
N MET A 505 -14.48 -16.75 -0.41
CA MET A 505 -13.26 -16.00 -0.78
C MET A 505 -12.16 -16.91 -1.33
N GLY A 506 -12.09 -18.17 -0.88
CA GLY A 506 -11.15 -19.16 -1.39
C GLY A 506 -11.36 -19.54 -2.84
N MET A 507 -12.62 -19.77 -3.21
CA MET A 507 -13.01 -20.23 -4.54
C MET A 507 -13.13 -19.09 -5.56
N ARG A 508 -13.69 -17.93 -5.16
CA ARG A 508 -14.01 -16.82 -6.10
C ARG A 508 -13.35 -15.49 -5.75
N GLY A 509 -12.65 -15.40 -4.62
CA GLY A 509 -12.10 -14.12 -4.15
C GLY A 509 -13.14 -13.09 -3.70
N VAL A 510 -14.41 -13.46 -3.54
CA VAL A 510 -15.51 -12.50 -3.28
C VAL A 510 -16.01 -12.54 -1.84
N VAL A 511 -16.28 -11.35 -1.26
CA VAL A 511 -17.00 -11.19 0.01
C VAL A 511 -18.05 -10.07 -0.09
N SER A 512 -19.30 -10.35 0.32
CA SER A 512 -20.37 -9.33 0.29
C SER A 512 -20.24 -8.32 1.44
N LYS A 513 -20.73 -7.09 1.22
CA LYS A 513 -20.73 -6.02 2.22
C LYS A 513 -21.58 -6.38 3.44
N GLU A 514 -22.67 -7.12 3.23
CA GLU A 514 -23.56 -7.63 4.28
C GLU A 514 -22.84 -8.67 5.14
N ALA A 515 -22.08 -9.58 4.51
CA ALA A 515 -21.32 -10.60 5.22
C ALA A 515 -20.27 -10.00 6.16
N ILE A 516 -19.54 -8.95 5.72
CA ILE A 516 -18.63 -8.20 6.59
C ILE A 516 -19.39 -7.55 7.76
N GLN A 517 -20.53 -6.91 7.48
CA GLN A 517 -21.36 -6.27 8.52
C GLN A 517 -21.91 -7.29 9.54
N GLU A 518 -22.27 -8.50 9.13
CA GLU A 518 -22.67 -9.59 10.03
C GLU A 518 -21.53 -10.05 10.93
N VAL A 519 -20.32 -10.18 10.40
CA VAL A 519 -19.13 -10.49 11.22
C VAL A 519 -18.86 -9.36 12.22
N TRP A 520 -18.96 -8.09 11.78
CA TRP A 520 -18.68 -6.93 12.62
C TRP A 520 -19.76 -6.60 13.66
N LYS A 521 -21.00 -7.10 13.51
CA LYS A 521 -22.05 -7.05 14.55
C LYS A 521 -21.75 -7.93 15.76
N ARG A 522 -20.81 -8.87 15.68
CA ARG A 522 -20.50 -9.84 16.75
C ARG A 522 -19.70 -9.19 17.88
N LYS A 523 -19.89 -9.66 19.12
CA LYS A 523 -19.23 -9.14 20.33
C LYS A 523 -17.69 -9.01 20.22
N LYS A 524 -17.02 -9.90 19.47
CA LYS A 524 -15.57 -9.85 19.21
C LYS A 524 -15.14 -8.65 18.34
N TYR A 525 -15.99 -8.23 17.41
CA TYR A 525 -15.67 -7.28 16.34
C TYR A 525 -16.49 -5.98 16.38
N ILE A 526 -17.45 -5.86 17.32
CA ILE A 526 -18.37 -4.72 17.48
C ILE A 526 -17.67 -3.35 17.58
N LYS A 527 -16.38 -3.31 17.98
CA LYS A 527 -15.55 -2.11 17.98
C LYS A 527 -15.39 -1.46 16.59
N PHE A 528 -15.51 -2.23 15.51
CA PHE A 528 -15.44 -1.71 14.14
C PHE A 528 -16.75 -1.13 13.64
N TYR A 529 -17.89 -1.63 14.14
CA TYR A 529 -19.20 -1.36 13.55
C TYR A 529 -19.60 0.13 13.55
N LYS A 530 -19.15 0.89 14.56
CA LYS A 530 -19.38 2.33 14.66
C LYS A 530 -18.71 3.12 13.52
N ASP A 531 -17.52 2.70 13.14
CA ASP A 531 -16.62 3.43 12.24
C ASP A 531 -16.36 2.60 10.95
N LYS A 532 -17.35 1.78 10.59
CA LYS A 532 -17.23 0.70 9.59
C LYS A 532 -16.84 1.21 8.20
N ASP A 533 -17.46 2.30 7.74
CA ASP A 533 -17.31 2.77 6.37
C ASP A 533 -15.92 3.41 6.17
N TYR A 534 -15.39 4.06 7.21
CA TYR A 534 -14.01 4.52 7.25
C TYR A 534 -13.02 3.34 7.19
N LEU A 535 -13.22 2.30 8.01
CA LEU A 535 -12.33 1.13 8.02
C LEU A 535 -12.35 0.38 6.67
N LEU A 536 -13.53 0.22 6.05
CA LEU A 536 -13.65 -0.34 4.70
C LEU A 536 -12.92 0.52 3.66
N ASN A 537 -13.08 1.84 3.68
CA ASN A 537 -12.36 2.75 2.78
C ASN A 537 -10.83 2.66 2.98
N VAL A 538 -10.34 2.49 4.22
CA VAL A 538 -8.91 2.26 4.50
C VAL A 538 -8.46 0.91 3.91
N MET A 539 -9.24 -0.15 4.07
CA MET A 539 -8.92 -1.46 3.48
C MET A 539 -8.92 -1.44 1.95
N THR A 540 -9.81 -0.65 1.33
CA THR A 540 -9.80 -0.41 -0.12
C THR A 540 -8.62 0.45 -0.57
N HIS A 541 -8.25 1.49 0.18
CA HIS A 541 -7.06 2.28 -0.14
C HIS A 541 -5.76 1.45 -0.06
N LEU A 542 -5.69 0.46 0.82
CA LEU A 542 -4.53 -0.42 0.97
C LEU A 542 -4.52 -1.63 0.00
N ASP A 543 -5.42 -1.65 -0.98
CA ASP A 543 -5.63 -2.71 -1.99
C ASP A 543 -6.00 -4.09 -1.42
N ILE A 544 -6.46 -4.14 -0.16
CA ILE A 544 -6.91 -5.37 0.51
C ILE A 544 -8.33 -5.74 0.08
N LEU A 545 -9.18 -4.74 -0.19
CA LEU A 545 -10.56 -4.90 -0.69
C LEU A 545 -10.76 -4.10 -1.98
N VAL A 546 -11.04 -4.75 -3.10
CA VAL A 546 -11.30 -4.06 -4.37
C VAL A 546 -12.80 -3.95 -4.59
N GLU A 547 -13.29 -2.73 -4.75
CA GLU A 547 -14.68 -2.49 -5.17
C GLU A 547 -14.76 -2.51 -6.71
N PRO A 548 -15.46 -3.48 -7.32
CA PRO A 548 -15.53 -3.57 -8.78
C PRO A 548 -16.32 -2.41 -9.38
N LYS A 549 -15.91 -1.95 -10.56
CA LYS A 549 -16.67 -0.98 -11.36
C LYS A 549 -17.85 -1.68 -12.03
N ARG A 550 -19.06 -1.48 -11.49
CA ARG A 550 -20.32 -1.91 -12.10
C ARG A 550 -20.99 -0.73 -12.79
N TYR A 551 -21.62 -0.99 -13.94
CA TYR A 551 -22.37 0.00 -14.71
C TYR A 551 -23.76 -0.56 -15.05
N ASP A 552 -24.77 0.31 -15.12
CA ASP A 552 -26.09 -0.04 -15.62
C ASP A 552 -26.13 -0.01 -17.17
N SER A 553 -27.29 -0.34 -17.74
CA SER A 553 -27.52 -0.27 -19.19
C SER A 553 -27.30 1.12 -19.80
N ASN A 554 -27.39 2.18 -18.99
CA ASN A 554 -27.18 3.58 -19.37
C ASN A 554 -25.72 4.03 -19.16
N ARG A 555 -24.81 3.11 -18.80
CA ARG A 555 -23.41 3.38 -18.43
C ARG A 555 -23.24 4.25 -17.16
N THR A 556 -24.25 4.34 -16.31
CA THR A 556 -24.18 4.95 -14.98
C THR A 556 -23.45 4.01 -14.02
N ARG A 557 -22.51 4.51 -13.22
CA ARG A 557 -21.80 3.68 -12.23
C ARG A 557 -22.74 3.28 -11.09
N ILE A 558 -22.92 1.97 -10.88
CA ILE A 558 -23.68 1.40 -9.76
C ILE A 558 -22.71 1.10 -8.60
N PRO A 559 -23.08 1.36 -7.33
CA PRO A 559 -22.34 0.82 -6.19
C PRO A 559 -22.28 -0.71 -6.22
N ALA A 560 -21.12 -1.29 -5.90
CA ALA A 560 -21.04 -2.73 -5.72
C ALA A 560 -21.62 -3.16 -4.36
N ASP A 561 -22.20 -4.33 -4.30
CA ASP A 561 -22.69 -5.05 -3.12
C ASP A 561 -21.61 -5.95 -2.48
N PHE A 562 -20.48 -6.13 -3.15
CA PHE A 562 -19.37 -6.96 -2.71
C PHE A 562 -18.00 -6.33 -2.96
N TYR A 563 -16.96 -6.96 -2.42
CA TYR A 563 -15.56 -6.68 -2.68
C TYR A 563 -14.86 -7.94 -3.20
N TYR A 564 -13.87 -7.75 -4.09
CA TYR A 564 -12.86 -8.77 -4.38
C TYR A 564 -11.70 -8.68 -3.36
N VAL A 565 -11.10 -9.84 -3.07
CA VAL A 565 -10.01 -10.05 -2.11
C VAL A 565 -8.99 -11.01 -2.76
N ALA A 566 -8.21 -10.50 -3.72
CA ALA A 566 -7.33 -11.31 -4.56
C ALA A 566 -6.34 -12.20 -3.77
N SER A 567 -5.90 -11.75 -2.59
CA SER A 567 -4.98 -12.52 -1.72
C SER A 567 -5.61 -13.70 -0.98
N MET A 568 -6.93 -13.88 -1.04
CA MET A 568 -7.64 -15.03 -0.45
C MET A 568 -7.87 -16.19 -1.44
N VAL A 569 -7.69 -15.94 -2.74
CA VAL A 569 -7.97 -16.90 -3.81
C VAL A 569 -6.94 -18.03 -3.78
N ARG A 570 -7.42 -19.28 -3.86
CA ARG A 570 -6.59 -20.49 -3.69
C ARG A 570 -6.75 -21.53 -4.79
N GLY A 571 -7.72 -21.39 -5.70
CA GLY A 571 -7.81 -22.22 -6.89
C GLY A 571 -6.63 -21.93 -7.84
N ASN A 572 -6.03 -22.97 -8.39
CA ASN A 572 -5.16 -22.83 -9.58
C ASN A 572 -6.06 -22.69 -10.82
N ASP A 573 -5.50 -22.22 -11.94
CA ASP A 573 -6.21 -22.22 -13.22
C ASP A 573 -6.29 -23.65 -13.78
N ASP A 574 -7.44 -24.29 -13.60
CA ASP A 574 -7.83 -25.57 -14.17
C ASP A 574 -8.88 -25.42 -15.30
N SER A 575 -9.16 -24.17 -15.72
CA SER A 575 -10.25 -23.83 -16.65
C SER A 575 -10.05 -24.34 -18.08
N GLY A 576 -8.82 -24.73 -18.43
CA GLY A 576 -8.44 -25.11 -19.79
C GLY A 576 -8.47 -23.95 -20.81
N TYR A 577 -8.74 -22.71 -20.38
CA TYR A 577 -8.98 -21.57 -21.26
C TYR A 577 -7.84 -21.29 -22.25
N LEU A 578 -6.58 -21.40 -21.79
CA LEU A 578 -5.39 -21.24 -22.64
C LEU A 578 -5.06 -22.49 -23.50
N HIS A 579 -5.66 -23.64 -23.22
CA HIS A 579 -5.32 -24.92 -23.88
C HIS A 579 -6.20 -25.25 -25.08
N SER A 580 -7.05 -24.32 -25.54
CA SER A 580 -7.81 -24.52 -26.79
C SER A 580 -6.88 -24.70 -27.99
N THR A 581 -7.24 -25.60 -28.92
CA THR A 581 -6.41 -25.97 -30.09
C THR A 581 -6.05 -24.82 -31.03
N THR A 582 -6.73 -23.69 -30.90
CA THR A 582 -6.55 -22.46 -31.69
C THR A 582 -5.94 -21.31 -30.87
N PHE A 583 -5.56 -21.53 -29.61
CA PHE A 583 -5.10 -20.49 -28.69
C PHE A 583 -3.89 -19.71 -29.23
N THR A 584 -2.89 -20.40 -29.78
CA THR A 584 -1.66 -19.79 -30.32
C THR A 584 -1.92 -18.82 -31.49
N GLN A 585 -2.99 -19.05 -32.25
CA GLN A 585 -3.43 -18.18 -33.36
C GLN A 585 -4.33 -17.03 -32.89
N ARG A 586 -4.74 -17.04 -31.62
CA ARG A 586 -5.69 -16.10 -31.01
C ARG A 586 -5.05 -15.10 -30.06
N ASN A 587 -3.81 -15.34 -29.62
CA ASN A 587 -3.16 -14.48 -28.63
C ASN A 587 -1.87 -13.78 -29.09
N ILE A 588 -1.52 -12.71 -28.37
CA ILE A 588 -0.17 -12.13 -28.28
C ILE A 588 0.24 -12.04 -26.81
N ALA A 589 1.55 -12.10 -26.52
CA ALA A 589 2.07 -12.16 -25.15
C ALA A 589 3.31 -11.28 -24.91
N ILE A 590 3.38 -10.64 -23.75
CA ILE A 590 4.57 -9.96 -23.19
C ILE A 590 4.78 -10.42 -21.74
N ALA A 591 5.97 -10.16 -21.20
CA ALA A 591 6.23 -10.27 -19.77
C ALA A 591 6.94 -9.04 -19.24
N PHE A 592 6.54 -8.60 -18.05
CA PHE A 592 7.29 -7.66 -17.22
C PHE A 592 8.27 -8.46 -16.36
N GLN A 593 9.54 -8.51 -16.74
CA GLN A 593 10.58 -9.21 -16.00
C GLN A 593 11.13 -8.29 -14.90
N SER A 594 11.09 -8.72 -13.64
CA SER A 594 11.68 -7.99 -12.51
C SER A 594 13.20 -7.87 -12.69
N THR A 595 13.76 -6.69 -12.42
CA THR A 595 15.22 -6.50 -12.32
C THR A 595 15.80 -7.00 -11.00
N SER A 596 14.96 -7.14 -9.96
CA SER A 596 15.26 -7.90 -8.75
C SER A 596 15.08 -9.41 -8.95
N LEU A 597 15.82 -10.22 -8.17
CA LEU A 597 15.77 -11.69 -8.19
C LEU A 597 14.38 -12.30 -7.88
N MET A 598 13.44 -11.53 -7.32
CA MET A 598 12.09 -11.98 -6.97
C MET A 598 11.11 -10.80 -6.86
N ILE A 599 9.86 -11.04 -7.29
CA ILE A 599 8.68 -10.19 -7.12
C ILE A 599 8.04 -10.49 -5.75
N PRO A 600 7.86 -9.51 -4.87
CA PRO A 600 7.13 -9.72 -3.63
C PRO A 600 5.65 -10.12 -3.89
N PRO A 601 5.03 -11.05 -3.13
CA PRO A 601 3.67 -11.53 -3.40
C PRO A 601 2.62 -10.45 -3.22
N ALA A 602 2.87 -9.56 -2.28
CA ALA A 602 2.05 -8.38 -2.10
C ALA A 602 2.06 -7.46 -3.34
N LEU A 603 3.13 -7.45 -4.16
CA LEU A 603 3.15 -6.77 -5.46
C LEU A 603 2.21 -7.48 -6.43
N SER A 604 2.32 -8.81 -6.58
CA SER A 604 1.45 -9.56 -7.50
C SER A 604 -0.03 -9.47 -7.13
N PHE A 605 -0.37 -9.61 -5.84
CA PHE A 605 -1.75 -9.40 -5.39
C PHE A 605 -2.22 -7.95 -5.58
N ARG A 606 -1.38 -6.93 -5.33
CA ARG A 606 -1.74 -5.53 -5.62
C ARG A 606 -1.93 -5.26 -7.11
N PHE A 607 -1.13 -5.88 -7.96
CA PHE A 607 -1.26 -5.74 -9.41
C PHE A 607 -2.56 -6.37 -9.91
N ILE A 608 -2.94 -7.55 -9.40
CA ILE A 608 -4.24 -8.16 -9.67
C ILE A 608 -5.38 -7.31 -9.10
N SER A 609 -5.24 -6.78 -7.87
CA SER A 609 -6.20 -5.84 -7.28
C SER A 609 -6.39 -4.58 -8.12
N TYR A 610 -5.31 -4.03 -8.68
CA TYR A 610 -5.37 -2.91 -9.62
C TYR A 610 -6.17 -3.30 -10.86
N CYS A 611 -5.89 -4.46 -11.46
CA CYS A 611 -6.61 -4.93 -12.65
C CYS A 611 -8.11 -5.12 -12.38
N LEU A 612 -8.48 -5.70 -11.23
CA LEU A 612 -9.86 -5.83 -10.74
C LEU A 612 -10.56 -4.47 -10.52
N SER A 613 -9.81 -3.40 -10.30
CA SER A 613 -10.34 -2.04 -10.17
C SER A 613 -10.58 -1.35 -11.53
N VAL A 614 -10.02 -1.89 -12.63
CA VAL A 614 -10.09 -1.32 -13.98
C VAL A 614 -10.99 -2.12 -14.90
N TRP A 615 -10.84 -3.45 -14.93
CA TRP A 615 -11.53 -4.37 -15.84
C TRP A 615 -12.43 -5.37 -15.10
N ALA A 616 -13.45 -5.87 -15.78
CA ALA A 616 -14.31 -6.92 -15.24
C ALA A 616 -13.64 -8.30 -15.37
N VAL A 617 -13.75 -9.13 -14.34
CA VAL A 617 -13.37 -10.56 -14.41
C VAL A 617 -14.25 -11.26 -15.44
N LYS A 618 -13.67 -12.15 -16.24
CA LYS A 618 -14.41 -12.97 -17.18
C LYS A 618 -15.15 -14.09 -16.46
N THR A 619 -16.39 -14.36 -16.85
CA THR A 619 -17.09 -15.60 -16.50
C THR A 619 -16.90 -16.64 -17.60
N TYR A 620 -16.62 -17.90 -17.24
CA TYR A 620 -16.38 -18.99 -18.21
C TYR A 620 -16.99 -20.32 -17.76
N GLY A 621 -17.15 -21.25 -18.70
CA GLY A 621 -17.77 -22.56 -18.48
C GLY A 621 -19.30 -22.50 -18.30
N GLU A 622 -19.94 -23.68 -18.19
CA GLU A 622 -21.40 -23.80 -18.06
C GLU A 622 -21.95 -23.19 -16.77
N ALA A 623 -21.15 -23.19 -15.70
CA ALA A 623 -21.48 -22.58 -14.41
C ALA A 623 -21.34 -21.04 -14.41
N ASN A 624 -20.71 -20.44 -15.42
CA ASN A 624 -20.29 -19.03 -15.45
C ASN A 624 -19.40 -18.65 -14.25
N ASP A 625 -18.38 -19.45 -13.98
CA ASP A 625 -17.45 -19.19 -12.87
C ASP A 625 -16.53 -18.01 -13.19
N ASP A 626 -16.30 -17.15 -12.19
CA ASP A 626 -15.37 -16.02 -12.26
C ASP A 626 -13.94 -16.55 -12.44
N MET A 627 -13.30 -16.19 -13.56
CA MET A 627 -11.93 -16.54 -13.91
C MET A 627 -10.87 -15.74 -13.12
N LEU A 628 -10.96 -15.82 -11.79
CA LEU A 628 -9.97 -15.25 -10.88
C LEU A 628 -9.34 -16.39 -10.06
N PHE A 629 -8.05 -16.61 -10.26
CA PHE A 629 -7.30 -17.72 -9.69
C PHE A 629 -6.15 -17.21 -8.82
N HIS A 630 -5.41 -18.12 -8.21
CA HIS A 630 -4.26 -17.80 -7.41
C HIS A 630 -3.13 -17.23 -8.29
N ARG A 631 -2.83 -15.93 -8.15
CA ARG A 631 -1.83 -15.18 -8.93
C ARG A 631 -2.11 -15.08 -10.44
N SER A 632 -3.30 -15.45 -10.91
CA SER A 632 -3.73 -15.22 -12.29
C SER A 632 -5.19 -14.81 -12.38
N GLY A 633 -5.58 -14.24 -13.52
CA GLY A 633 -6.96 -13.86 -13.77
C GLY A 633 -7.20 -13.48 -15.22
N VAL A 634 -8.43 -13.67 -15.68
CA VAL A 634 -8.89 -13.28 -17.01
C VAL A 634 -9.85 -12.12 -16.89
N PHE A 635 -9.55 -11.07 -17.64
CA PHE A 635 -10.28 -9.81 -17.62
C PHE A 635 -10.86 -9.53 -19.01
N THR A 636 -12.16 -9.25 -19.09
CA THR A 636 -12.79 -8.86 -20.35
C THR A 636 -12.47 -7.40 -20.65
N ILE A 637 -11.80 -7.15 -21.78
CA ILE A 637 -11.49 -5.80 -22.27
C ILE A 637 -12.65 -5.28 -23.15
N ASP A 638 -13.06 -6.11 -24.10
CA ASP A 638 -14.23 -5.91 -24.96
C ASP A 638 -14.90 -7.27 -25.27
N PRO A 639 -16.08 -7.33 -25.91
CA PRO A 639 -16.80 -8.60 -26.16
C PRO A 639 -16.02 -9.65 -26.98
N SER A 640 -14.95 -9.24 -27.65
CA SER A 640 -14.08 -10.06 -28.50
C SER A 640 -12.64 -10.19 -28.00
N LEU A 641 -12.23 -9.41 -26.99
CA LEU A 641 -10.86 -9.33 -26.48
C LEU A 641 -10.82 -9.52 -24.96
N ASP A 642 -10.08 -10.55 -24.54
CA ASP A 642 -9.79 -10.82 -23.14
C ASP A 642 -8.29 -10.62 -22.84
N MET A 643 -7.98 -10.30 -21.59
CA MET A 643 -6.62 -10.18 -21.08
C MET A 643 -6.41 -11.22 -19.98
N TYR A 644 -5.51 -12.17 -20.21
CA TYR A 644 -5.02 -13.11 -19.22
C TYR A 644 -3.74 -12.56 -18.57
N ILE A 645 -3.71 -12.50 -17.24
CA ILE A 645 -2.53 -12.14 -16.45
C ILE A 645 -2.11 -13.32 -15.61
N LEU A 646 -0.80 -13.60 -15.54
CA LEU A 646 -0.17 -14.55 -14.62
C LEU A 646 1.06 -13.91 -13.98
N CYS A 647 1.07 -13.80 -12.66
CA CYS A 647 2.21 -13.33 -11.90
C CYS A 647 3.05 -14.51 -11.41
N GLU A 648 4.12 -14.82 -12.13
CA GLU A 648 5.21 -15.70 -11.69
C GLU A 648 6.16 -14.94 -10.73
N ASP A 649 7.28 -15.54 -10.31
CA ASP A 649 8.09 -15.01 -9.19
C ASP A 649 9.18 -14.05 -9.62
N ASP A 650 9.64 -14.18 -10.85
CA ASP A 650 10.63 -13.30 -11.47
C ASP A 650 9.98 -12.35 -12.50
N LYS A 651 8.71 -12.59 -12.86
CA LYS A 651 8.03 -11.91 -13.96
C LYS A 651 6.50 -11.92 -13.86
N ILE A 652 5.86 -11.04 -14.63
CA ILE A 652 4.40 -11.02 -14.82
C ILE A 652 4.10 -11.17 -16.31
N THR A 653 3.52 -12.30 -16.69
CA THR A 653 3.13 -12.61 -18.07
C THR A 653 1.73 -12.06 -18.35
N VAL A 654 1.59 -11.28 -19.43
CA VAL A 654 0.32 -10.72 -19.90
C VAL A 654 0.05 -11.23 -21.31
N ARG A 655 -1.15 -11.78 -21.53
CA ARG A 655 -1.61 -12.29 -22.84
C ARG A 655 -2.92 -11.63 -23.23
N LEU A 656 -2.98 -11.03 -24.42
CA LEU A 656 -4.23 -10.56 -25.02
C LEU A 656 -4.77 -11.64 -25.95
N VAL A 657 -6.01 -12.06 -25.75
CA VAL A 657 -6.65 -13.22 -26.40
C VAL A 657 -7.89 -12.75 -27.13
N HIS A 658 -7.89 -12.80 -28.46
CA HIS A 658 -9.04 -12.44 -29.27
C HIS A 658 -9.88 -13.67 -29.61
N ALA A 659 -11.21 -13.54 -29.61
CA ALA A 659 -12.18 -14.62 -29.83
C ALA A 659 -12.11 -15.33 -31.21
N ARG A 660 -11.20 -14.92 -32.11
CA ARG A 660 -11.10 -15.41 -33.50
C ARG A 660 -9.65 -15.61 -33.93
N THR A 661 -8.87 -14.52 -34.00
CA THR A 661 -7.46 -14.50 -34.37
C THR A 661 -6.77 -13.28 -33.76
N ASN A 662 -5.48 -13.40 -33.42
CA ASN A 662 -4.68 -12.30 -32.91
C ASN A 662 -4.55 -11.12 -33.90
N ALA A 663 -4.68 -11.35 -35.21
CA ALA A 663 -4.57 -10.30 -36.23
C ALA A 663 -5.66 -9.21 -36.12
N LEU A 664 -6.73 -9.44 -35.35
CA LEU A 664 -7.80 -8.47 -35.08
C LEU A 664 -7.57 -7.63 -33.81
N ILE A 665 -6.49 -7.89 -33.06
CA ILE A 665 -6.15 -7.09 -31.87
C ILE A 665 -5.69 -5.70 -32.33
N MET A 666 -6.46 -4.67 -32.00
CA MET A 666 -6.14 -3.28 -32.36
C MET A 666 -4.85 -2.83 -31.67
N ARG A 667 -3.92 -2.26 -32.46
CA ARG A 667 -2.60 -1.82 -31.99
C ARG A 667 -2.69 -0.79 -30.88
N ASP A 668 -3.46 0.27 -31.09
CA ASP A 668 -3.61 1.38 -30.14
C ASP A 668 -4.26 0.91 -28.82
N LEU A 669 -5.21 -0.04 -28.89
CA LEU A 669 -5.82 -0.65 -27.70
C LEU A 669 -4.81 -1.49 -26.93
N ALA A 670 -4.03 -2.33 -27.61
CA ALA A 670 -2.96 -3.09 -26.99
C ALA A 670 -1.94 -2.16 -26.32
N SER A 671 -1.42 -1.17 -27.06
CA SER A 671 -0.50 -0.13 -26.57
C SER A 671 -1.03 0.56 -25.31
N SER A 672 -2.29 0.99 -25.33
CA SER A 672 -2.97 1.63 -24.19
C SER A 672 -3.07 0.70 -22.97
N ILE A 673 -3.30 -0.60 -23.17
CA ILE A 673 -3.28 -1.59 -22.07
C ILE A 673 -1.86 -1.71 -21.51
N ASN A 674 -0.84 -1.81 -22.36
CA ASN A 674 0.55 -1.91 -21.90
C ASN A 674 0.99 -0.68 -21.10
N GLU A 675 0.67 0.53 -21.57
CA GLU A 675 0.93 1.78 -20.84
C GLU A 675 0.19 1.83 -19.51
N CYS A 676 -1.06 1.37 -19.47
CA CYS A 676 -1.85 1.28 -18.23
C CYS A 676 -1.21 0.32 -17.21
N LEU A 677 -0.81 -0.88 -17.65
CA LEU A 677 -0.17 -1.89 -16.80
C LEU A 677 1.24 -1.48 -16.36
N THR A 678 2.04 -0.90 -17.27
CA THR A 678 3.37 -0.35 -16.96
C THR A 678 3.24 0.75 -15.90
N SER A 679 2.34 1.72 -16.10
CA SER A 679 2.10 2.78 -15.12
C SER A 679 1.56 2.26 -13.79
N ALA A 680 0.81 1.15 -13.79
CA ALA A 680 0.38 0.47 -12.57
C ALA A 680 1.55 -0.19 -11.83
N LEU A 681 2.40 -0.93 -12.55
CA LEU A 681 3.62 -1.53 -12.00
C LEU A 681 4.59 -0.47 -11.47
N GLU A 682 4.77 0.64 -12.17
CA GLU A 682 5.57 1.78 -11.70
C GLU A 682 5.00 2.36 -10.39
N LYS A 683 3.69 2.64 -10.32
CA LYS A 683 3.04 3.19 -9.12
C LYS A 683 3.16 2.24 -7.92
N ILE A 684 2.90 0.95 -8.15
CA ILE A 684 3.02 -0.09 -7.12
C ILE A 684 4.50 -0.24 -6.71
N SER A 685 5.43 -0.26 -7.66
CA SER A 685 6.87 -0.33 -7.40
C SER A 685 7.40 0.89 -6.67
N GLN A 686 6.87 2.08 -6.95
CA GLN A 686 7.21 3.31 -6.23
C GLN A 686 6.80 3.28 -4.75
N LEU A 687 5.74 2.54 -4.38
CA LEU A 687 5.43 2.27 -2.97
C LEU A 687 6.52 1.43 -2.28
N TYR A 688 7.32 0.69 -3.04
CA TYR A 688 8.41 -0.15 -2.55
C TYR A 688 9.80 0.49 -2.74
N ILE A 689 9.96 1.41 -3.70
CA ILE A 689 11.29 1.83 -4.22
C ILE A 689 11.61 3.32 -3.97
N ARG A 690 10.67 4.15 -3.48
CA ARG A 690 10.92 5.58 -3.20
C ARG A 690 11.87 5.85 -2.02
N THR A 691 13.15 5.54 -2.22
CA THR A 691 14.33 6.12 -1.56
C THR A 691 15.62 5.77 -2.33
N SER A 692 15.86 6.46 -3.45
CA SER A 692 17.21 6.84 -3.86
C SER A 692 17.31 8.37 -3.74
N SER A 693 18.33 8.86 -3.02
CA SER A 693 18.54 10.30 -2.77
C SER A 693 19.42 10.96 -3.83
N ASP A 694 19.63 10.28 -4.96
CA ASP A 694 20.52 10.69 -6.02
C ASP A 694 19.73 10.92 -7.31
N GLN A 695 19.75 12.16 -7.80
CA GLN A 695 19.23 12.53 -9.12
C GLN A 695 20.29 12.28 -10.22
N SER A 696 21.23 11.37 -9.98
CA SER A 696 22.30 10.98 -10.89
C SER A 696 21.89 9.80 -11.78
N GLN A 697 21.01 10.09 -12.74
CA GLN A 697 20.97 9.45 -14.08
C GLN A 697 21.15 7.92 -14.19
N THR A 698 20.49 7.11 -13.34
CA THR A 698 20.16 5.72 -13.72
C THR A 698 18.65 5.51 -13.75
N ASN A 699 18.12 5.24 -14.95
CA ASN A 699 16.78 4.69 -15.13
C ASN A 699 16.78 3.21 -14.73
N ASP A 700 16.94 2.90 -13.44
CA ASP A 700 16.76 1.54 -12.93
C ASP A 700 15.27 1.20 -12.89
N GLU A 701 14.74 0.89 -14.07
CA GLU A 701 13.40 0.34 -14.24
C GLU A 701 13.27 -0.94 -13.40
N SER A 702 12.25 -0.98 -12.55
CA SER A 702 12.04 -2.10 -11.62
C SER A 702 11.56 -3.37 -12.35
N PHE A 703 11.03 -3.18 -13.55
CA PHE A 703 10.58 -4.21 -14.47
C PHE A 703 11.01 -3.83 -15.88
N VAL A 704 11.64 -4.77 -16.60
CA VAL A 704 11.96 -4.64 -18.02
C VAL A 704 10.91 -5.39 -18.83
N THR A 705 10.30 -4.73 -19.80
CA THR A 705 9.36 -5.37 -20.72
C THR A 705 10.11 -6.31 -21.67
N ARG A 706 9.64 -7.56 -21.76
CA ARG A 706 10.20 -8.63 -22.60
C ARG A 706 9.11 -9.22 -23.49
N VAL A 707 9.53 -9.82 -24.60
CA VAL A 707 8.60 -10.47 -25.53
C VAL A 707 8.42 -11.94 -25.15
N CYS A 708 7.18 -12.42 -25.17
CA CYS A 708 6.83 -13.81 -24.88
C CYS A 708 6.36 -14.56 -26.12
N CYS A 709 6.73 -15.83 -26.19
CA CYS A 709 6.09 -16.81 -27.07
C CYS A 709 4.64 -17.06 -26.62
N SER A 710 3.72 -17.18 -27.57
CA SER A 710 2.29 -17.50 -27.38
C SER A 710 1.98 -18.92 -26.87
N SER A 711 3.00 -19.66 -26.39
CA SER A 711 2.81 -20.98 -25.76
C SER A 711 1.92 -20.83 -24.51
N PRO A 712 0.92 -21.73 -24.30
CA PRO A 712 0.18 -21.76 -23.04
C PRO A 712 1.11 -22.13 -21.88
N ASP A 713 1.89 -23.19 -22.06
CA ASP A 713 2.84 -23.71 -21.09
C ASP A 713 4.22 -23.04 -21.21
N LYS A 714 4.75 -22.57 -20.08
CA LYS A 714 6.13 -22.06 -19.89
C LYS A 714 6.67 -21.24 -21.09
N PRO A 715 6.06 -20.08 -21.41
CA PRO A 715 6.41 -19.32 -22.60
C PRO A 715 7.88 -18.88 -22.59
N CYS A 716 8.57 -19.07 -23.72
CA CYS A 716 9.91 -18.52 -23.91
C CYS A 716 9.87 -16.99 -23.89
N ILE A 717 10.88 -16.40 -23.27
CA ILE A 717 11.01 -14.96 -23.09
C ILE A 717 12.33 -14.53 -23.71
N ILE A 718 12.28 -13.45 -24.50
CA ILE A 718 13.48 -12.89 -25.14
C ILE A 718 13.59 -11.37 -24.91
N PRO A 719 14.84 -10.86 -24.87
CA PRO A 719 15.12 -9.43 -25.02
C PRO A 719 14.49 -8.86 -26.30
N PHE A 720 14.04 -7.62 -26.26
CA PHE A 720 13.47 -6.94 -27.44
C PHE A 720 14.55 -6.68 -28.50
N GLU A 721 15.78 -6.45 -28.05
CA GLU A 721 16.99 -6.29 -28.85
C GLU A 721 17.21 -7.49 -29.78
N ASN A 722 16.88 -8.70 -29.33
CA ASN A 722 17.00 -9.93 -30.11
C ASN A 722 16.00 -10.01 -31.28
N LEU A 723 15.00 -9.13 -31.33
CA LEU A 723 14.06 -8.99 -32.45
C LEU A 723 14.48 -7.92 -33.48
N SER A 724 15.59 -7.21 -33.25
CA SER A 724 16.10 -6.21 -34.20
C SER A 724 16.65 -6.84 -35.49
N HIS A 725 17.21 -8.06 -35.40
CA HIS A 725 17.81 -8.80 -36.51
C HIS A 725 16.85 -9.80 -37.18
N VAL A 726 15.62 -9.92 -36.68
CA VAL A 726 14.62 -10.88 -37.18
C VAL A 726 13.64 -10.14 -38.09
N GLY A 727 13.24 -10.76 -39.21
CA GLY A 727 12.43 -10.14 -40.26
C GLY A 727 10.96 -9.86 -39.88
N LYS A 728 10.00 -10.35 -40.68
CA LYS A 728 8.56 -10.19 -40.37
C LYS A 728 8.05 -11.19 -39.32
N ILE A 729 8.70 -12.34 -39.19
CA ILE A 729 8.27 -13.47 -38.36
C ILE A 729 9.40 -13.90 -37.43
N TRP A 730 9.14 -13.97 -36.13
CA TRP A 730 9.99 -14.63 -35.15
C TRP A 730 9.48 -16.04 -34.91
N LYS A 731 10.35 -17.05 -35.08
CA LYS A 731 10.07 -18.44 -34.73
C LYS A 731 10.70 -18.77 -33.39
N CYS A 732 9.90 -19.14 -32.41
CA CYS A 732 10.37 -19.57 -31.10
C CYS A 732 11.20 -20.86 -31.24
N SER A 733 12.47 -20.82 -30.81
CA SER A 733 13.40 -21.96 -30.94
C SER A 733 12.99 -23.20 -30.15
N THR A 734 12.39 -23.02 -28.97
CA THR A 734 11.95 -24.13 -28.10
C THR A 734 10.60 -24.71 -28.50
N HIS A 735 9.65 -23.86 -28.90
CA HIS A 735 8.25 -24.26 -29.14
C HIS A 735 7.88 -24.37 -30.63
N GLY A 736 8.72 -23.89 -31.54
CA GLY A 736 8.45 -23.87 -32.98
C GLY A 736 7.34 -22.89 -33.43
N ILE A 737 6.71 -22.16 -32.50
CA ILE A 737 5.60 -21.23 -32.78
C ILE A 737 6.12 -19.99 -33.51
N GLU A 738 5.38 -19.52 -34.50
CA GLU A 738 5.70 -18.35 -35.31
C GLU A 738 4.88 -17.13 -34.87
N HIS A 739 5.54 -15.97 -34.77
CA HIS A 739 5.00 -14.73 -34.24
C HIS A 739 5.25 -13.57 -35.20
N ASN A 740 4.23 -12.78 -35.51
CA ASN A 740 4.38 -11.57 -36.31
C ASN A 740 5.03 -10.47 -35.47
N ILE A 741 6.26 -10.10 -35.83
CA ILE A 741 7.08 -9.14 -35.06
C ILE A 741 6.45 -7.74 -35.09
N HIS A 742 5.81 -7.34 -36.19
CA HIS A 742 5.16 -6.03 -36.27
C HIS A 742 4.06 -5.90 -35.20
N MET A 743 3.26 -6.95 -34.99
CA MET A 743 2.18 -6.93 -33.99
C MET A 743 2.72 -6.78 -32.56
N ILE A 744 3.83 -7.47 -32.26
CA ILE A 744 4.48 -7.40 -30.95
C ILE A 744 5.14 -6.03 -30.74
N LYS A 745 5.86 -5.50 -31.74
CA LYS A 745 6.47 -4.16 -31.68
C LYS A 745 5.42 -3.07 -31.43
N SER A 746 4.28 -3.14 -32.12
CA SER A 746 3.17 -2.18 -31.92
C SER A 746 2.49 -2.26 -30.54
N TRP A 747 2.87 -3.20 -29.68
CA TRP A 747 2.38 -3.28 -28.29
C TRP A 747 3.34 -2.62 -27.28
N ILE A 748 4.62 -2.45 -27.63
CA ILE A 748 5.67 -1.97 -26.72
C ILE A 748 5.99 -0.51 -27.08
N SER A 749 5.37 0.43 -26.37
CA SER A 749 5.63 1.87 -26.50
C SER A 749 7.07 2.22 -26.09
N GLY A 750 8.01 2.23 -27.06
CA GLY A 750 9.41 2.54 -26.76
C GLY A 750 10.32 2.62 -27.99
N LYS A 751 10.53 3.84 -28.49
CA LYS A 751 11.55 4.20 -29.49
C LYS A 751 11.55 3.34 -30.77
N ASP A 752 10.42 3.31 -31.48
CA ASP A 752 10.54 3.32 -32.94
C ASP A 752 11.24 4.64 -33.31
N GLU A 753 12.46 4.56 -33.85
CA GLU A 753 13.00 5.67 -34.62
C GLU A 753 12.03 5.97 -35.76
N ASP A 754 11.86 7.26 -36.06
CA ASP A 754 10.92 7.81 -37.05
C ASP A 754 11.22 7.39 -38.51
N ARG A 755 11.14 6.09 -38.80
CA ARG A 755 11.44 5.47 -40.08
C ARG A 755 10.21 4.76 -40.64
N CYS A 756 9.76 5.18 -41.80
CA CYS A 756 8.74 4.46 -42.56
C CYS A 756 9.26 3.08 -43.00
N GLU A 757 8.36 2.08 -43.09
CA GLU A 757 8.68 0.77 -43.66
C GLU A 757 9.23 0.91 -45.11
N PRO A 758 10.19 0.07 -45.53
CA PRO A 758 10.63 0.01 -46.92
C PRO A 758 9.45 -0.24 -47.87
N GLY A 759 9.26 0.62 -48.87
CA GLY A 759 8.11 0.58 -49.78
C GLY A 759 6.90 1.42 -49.34
N CYS A 760 7.05 2.30 -48.35
CA CYS A 760 6.02 3.28 -47.99
C CYS A 760 5.72 4.25 -49.16
N PRO A 761 4.45 4.55 -49.49
CA PRO A 761 4.11 5.52 -50.55
C PRO A 761 4.77 6.90 -50.36
N VAL A 762 4.89 7.33 -49.10
CA VAL A 762 5.51 8.63 -48.74
C VAL A 762 7.04 8.63 -48.96
N THR A 763 7.66 7.47 -49.19
CA THR A 763 9.06 7.36 -49.61
C THR A 763 9.23 7.29 -51.14
N ASN A 764 8.15 7.35 -51.91
CA ASN A 764 8.17 7.42 -53.37
C ASN A 764 7.99 8.86 -53.86
N GLU A 765 9.00 9.40 -54.54
CA GLU A 765 9.01 10.73 -55.20
C GLU A 765 7.87 10.92 -56.21
N GLU A 766 7.41 9.86 -56.87
CA GLU A 766 6.34 9.91 -57.87
C GLU A 766 4.97 10.10 -57.21
N PHE A 767 4.69 9.31 -56.15
CA PHE A 767 3.47 9.44 -55.34
C PHE A 767 3.36 10.80 -54.65
N LEU A 768 4.48 11.37 -54.19
CA LEU A 768 4.48 12.70 -53.56
C LEU A 768 4.01 13.83 -54.51
N ARG A 769 4.02 13.62 -55.83
CA ARG A 769 3.51 14.58 -56.83
C ARG A 769 2.01 14.43 -57.11
N GLU A 770 1.35 13.43 -56.53
CA GLU A 770 -0.09 13.24 -56.67
C GLU A 770 -0.91 14.24 -55.84
N LEU A 771 -2.12 14.52 -56.32
CA LEU A 771 -3.11 15.35 -55.62
C LEU A 771 -3.90 14.50 -54.59
N PRO A 772 -4.09 14.99 -53.37
CA PRO A 772 -4.84 14.29 -52.32
C PRO A 772 -6.36 14.32 -52.59
N SER A 773 -6.97 13.15 -52.71
CA SER A 773 -8.44 13.02 -52.76
C SER A 773 -9.15 13.63 -51.54
N ASP A 774 -10.44 13.96 -51.66
CA ASP A 774 -11.28 14.43 -50.54
C ASP A 774 -11.25 13.47 -49.34
N ARG A 775 -11.07 12.16 -49.56
CA ARG A 775 -10.92 11.17 -48.48
C ARG A 775 -9.62 11.37 -47.69
N HIS A 776 -8.55 11.81 -48.35
CA HIS A 776 -7.28 12.15 -47.69
C HIS A 776 -7.40 13.49 -46.95
N LEU A 777 -8.03 14.51 -47.56
CA LEU A 777 -8.25 15.80 -46.90
C LEU A 777 -9.15 15.68 -45.65
N ARG A 778 -10.18 14.83 -45.70
CA ARG A 778 -11.06 14.54 -44.55
C ARG A 778 -10.35 13.79 -43.42
N ARG A 779 -9.27 13.06 -43.71
CA ARG A 779 -8.39 12.50 -42.68
C ARG A 779 -7.47 13.59 -42.11
N LEU A 780 -6.92 14.44 -42.97
CA LEU A 780 -6.05 15.55 -42.56
C LEU A 780 -6.78 16.50 -41.60
N SER A 781 -8.03 16.86 -41.91
CA SER A 781 -8.86 17.73 -41.07
C SER A 781 -9.23 17.17 -39.70
N LEU A 782 -9.13 15.83 -39.52
CA LEU A 782 -9.33 15.13 -38.25
C LEU A 782 -8.03 14.93 -37.46
N MET A 783 -6.86 15.04 -38.10
CA MET A 783 -5.55 14.86 -37.46
C MET A 783 -5.02 16.13 -36.78
N PHE A 784 -5.61 17.29 -37.05
CA PHE A 784 -5.15 18.60 -36.58
C PHE A 784 -6.30 19.40 -35.95
N SER A 785 -6.00 20.16 -34.91
CA SER A 785 -6.95 21.09 -34.29
C SER A 785 -7.21 22.31 -35.17
N PHE A 786 -8.26 23.09 -34.86
CA PHE A 786 -8.65 24.30 -35.60
C PHE A 786 -7.48 25.27 -35.84
N ASN A 787 -6.70 25.57 -34.79
CA ASN A 787 -5.54 26.47 -34.90
C ASN A 787 -4.42 25.88 -35.76
N GLU A 788 -4.22 24.56 -35.72
CA GLU A 788 -3.19 23.86 -36.49
C GLU A 788 -3.56 23.77 -37.97
N VAL A 789 -4.84 23.62 -38.30
CA VAL A 789 -5.31 23.71 -39.69
C VAL A 789 -5.16 25.12 -40.24
N ARG A 790 -5.38 26.15 -39.42
CA ARG A 790 -5.13 27.55 -39.79
C ARG A 790 -3.64 27.82 -40.07
N GLU A 791 -2.73 27.34 -39.22
CA GLU A 791 -1.27 27.40 -39.45
C GLU A 791 -0.88 26.63 -40.74
N LEU A 792 -1.41 25.41 -40.93
CA LEU A 792 -1.15 24.58 -42.09
C LEU A 792 -1.62 25.23 -43.40
N ALA A 793 -2.82 25.81 -43.42
CA ALA A 793 -3.40 26.49 -44.58
C ALA A 793 -2.55 27.69 -45.07
N ILE A 794 -1.94 28.42 -44.12
CA ILE A 794 -1.01 29.52 -44.42
C ILE A 794 0.28 28.99 -45.04
N HIS A 795 0.84 27.88 -44.52
CA HIS A 795 1.99 27.22 -45.13
C HIS A 795 1.69 26.57 -46.50
N LEU A 796 0.42 26.23 -46.75
CA LEU A 796 -0.09 25.80 -48.06
C LEU A 796 -0.48 26.97 -48.99
N GLY A 797 -0.05 28.19 -48.68
CA GLY A 797 -0.15 29.36 -49.57
C GLY A 797 -1.41 30.20 -49.45
N SER A 798 -2.35 29.86 -48.54
CA SER A 798 -3.60 30.63 -48.39
C SER A 798 -3.41 31.88 -47.51
N SER A 799 -4.06 33.00 -47.84
CA SER A 799 -3.97 34.20 -47.01
C SER A 799 -4.77 34.05 -45.71
N VAL A 800 -4.36 34.73 -44.65
CA VAL A 800 -5.08 34.72 -43.36
C VAL A 800 -6.53 35.18 -43.54
N THR A 801 -6.75 36.17 -44.41
CA THR A 801 -8.07 36.69 -44.76
C THR A 801 -8.93 35.69 -45.53
N ASP A 802 -8.36 34.82 -46.36
CA ASP A 802 -9.15 33.80 -47.08
C ASP A 802 -9.58 32.69 -46.13
N VAL A 803 -8.65 32.22 -45.27
CA VAL A 803 -8.92 31.17 -44.28
C VAL A 803 -9.97 31.62 -43.26
N ASP A 804 -9.88 32.84 -42.74
CA ASP A 804 -10.86 33.36 -41.76
C ASP A 804 -12.25 33.62 -42.39
N ASN A 805 -12.33 33.79 -43.70
CA ASN A 805 -13.58 33.93 -44.47
C ASN A 805 -14.13 32.59 -45.00
N THR A 806 -13.41 31.47 -44.87
CA THR A 806 -13.92 30.16 -45.27
C THR A 806 -15.11 29.77 -44.38
N LEU A 807 -16.31 29.76 -44.98
CA LEU A 807 -17.55 29.10 -44.54
C LEU A 807 -17.86 29.19 -43.04
N HIS A 808 -18.70 30.16 -42.63
CA HIS A 808 -19.16 30.31 -41.24
C HIS A 808 -20.01 29.12 -40.75
N THR A 809 -19.35 28.11 -40.21
CA THR A 809 -19.95 26.94 -39.54
C THR A 809 -19.54 26.88 -38.07
N SER A 810 -20.44 26.41 -37.21
CA SER A 810 -20.16 26.17 -35.79
C SER A 810 -19.50 24.82 -35.51
N ASP A 811 -19.29 23.97 -36.52
CA ASP A 811 -18.55 22.70 -36.39
C ASP A 811 -17.10 22.86 -36.88
N PRO A 812 -16.10 22.84 -35.97
CA PRO A 812 -14.68 22.97 -36.34
C PRO A 812 -14.19 21.88 -37.29
N LYS A 813 -14.79 20.67 -37.31
CA LYS A 813 -14.35 19.57 -38.19
C LYS A 813 -14.77 19.81 -39.64
N ILE A 814 -15.94 20.41 -39.83
CA ILE A 814 -16.43 20.81 -41.17
C ILE A 814 -15.60 21.98 -41.68
N TRP A 815 -15.34 22.98 -40.83
CA TRP A 815 -14.46 24.11 -41.17
C TRP A 815 -13.05 23.65 -41.56
N ASN A 816 -12.42 22.80 -40.73
CA ASN A 816 -11.09 22.25 -41.00
C ASN A 816 -11.02 21.53 -42.36
N PHE A 817 -12.07 20.79 -42.73
CA PHE A 817 -12.12 20.09 -44.01
C PHE A 817 -12.22 21.06 -45.19
N GLU A 818 -13.12 22.04 -45.12
CA GLU A 818 -13.36 22.94 -46.24
C GLU A 818 -12.19 23.91 -46.46
N VAL A 819 -11.52 24.37 -45.40
CA VAL A 819 -10.27 25.15 -45.51
C VAL A 819 -9.19 24.37 -46.26
N ILE A 820 -8.89 23.14 -45.82
CA ILE A 820 -7.85 22.30 -46.44
C ILE A 820 -8.21 21.98 -47.90
N ARG A 821 -9.50 21.75 -48.18
CA ARG A 821 -10.02 21.53 -49.53
C ARG A 821 -9.86 22.76 -50.41
N GLN A 822 -10.20 23.94 -49.91
CA GLN A 822 -9.99 25.21 -50.60
C GLN A 822 -8.50 25.45 -50.87
N CYS A 823 -7.59 25.10 -49.95
CA CYS A 823 -6.15 25.16 -50.20
C CYS A 823 -5.76 24.29 -51.41
N ARG A 824 -6.17 23.00 -51.42
CA ARG A 824 -5.90 22.08 -52.54
C ARG A 824 -6.46 22.60 -53.85
N ASP A 825 -7.73 22.99 -53.86
CA ASP A 825 -8.45 23.35 -55.09
C ASP A 825 -7.97 24.69 -55.67
N SER A 826 -7.45 25.60 -54.84
CA SER A 826 -6.93 26.91 -55.26
C SER A 826 -5.44 26.88 -55.67
N HIS A 827 -4.62 26.03 -55.03
CA HIS A 827 -3.16 26.02 -55.21
C HIS A 827 -2.59 24.71 -55.77
N ALA A 828 -3.46 23.77 -56.19
CA ALA A 828 -3.08 22.44 -56.69
C ALA A 828 -2.17 21.64 -55.74
N VAL A 829 -2.41 21.77 -54.43
CA VAL A 829 -1.56 21.23 -53.36
C VAL A 829 -1.40 19.71 -53.46
N THR A 830 -0.17 19.26 -53.69
CA THR A 830 0.25 17.85 -53.75
C THR A 830 0.55 17.27 -52.36
N PHE A 831 0.73 15.94 -52.29
CA PHE A 831 1.23 15.29 -51.07
C PHE A 831 2.60 15.81 -50.61
N LYS A 832 3.47 16.25 -51.53
CA LYS A 832 4.75 16.87 -51.21
C LYS A 832 4.57 18.17 -50.44
N GLU A 833 3.70 19.06 -50.91
CA GLU A 833 3.47 20.35 -50.26
C GLU A 833 2.79 20.19 -48.90
N ILE A 834 1.88 19.20 -48.74
CA ILE A 834 1.33 18.83 -47.41
C ILE A 834 2.43 18.31 -46.49
N LYS A 835 3.33 17.46 -46.98
CA LYS A 835 4.47 16.94 -46.20
C LYS A 835 5.34 18.09 -45.69
N ASP A 836 5.75 18.96 -46.61
CA ASP A 836 6.70 20.04 -46.34
C ASP A 836 6.04 21.12 -45.43
N ALA A 837 4.74 21.37 -45.57
CA ALA A 837 3.98 22.22 -44.65
C ALA A 837 3.84 21.61 -43.23
N ILE A 838 3.60 20.30 -43.11
CA ILE A 838 3.57 19.62 -41.80
C ILE A 838 4.94 19.70 -41.12
N GLU A 839 6.04 19.50 -41.87
CA GLU A 839 7.40 19.64 -41.36
C GLU A 839 7.70 21.09 -40.94
N ALA A 840 7.26 22.08 -41.73
CA ALA A 840 7.42 23.51 -41.42
C ALA A 840 6.68 23.96 -40.14
N THR A 841 5.51 23.38 -39.82
CA THR A 841 4.85 23.67 -38.52
C THR A 841 5.62 23.15 -37.30
N GLY A 842 6.63 22.30 -37.48
CA GLY A 842 7.38 21.65 -36.40
C GLY A 842 6.58 20.62 -35.58
N ARG A 843 5.35 20.28 -36.00
CA ARG A 843 4.43 19.40 -35.25
C ARG A 843 4.31 18.00 -35.82
N GLY A 844 5.15 17.58 -36.76
CA GLY A 844 5.05 16.25 -37.36
C GLY A 844 6.26 15.83 -38.19
N ASN A 845 6.38 14.52 -38.40
CA ASN A 845 7.36 13.92 -39.29
C ASN A 845 6.68 13.28 -40.52
N ILE A 846 7.51 12.79 -41.43
CA ILE A 846 7.13 12.01 -42.62
C ILE A 846 6.16 10.83 -42.33
N HIS A 847 6.18 10.27 -41.12
CA HIS A 847 5.28 9.18 -40.72
C HIS A 847 3.83 9.64 -40.46
N LYS A 848 3.56 10.92 -40.16
CA LYS A 848 2.18 11.43 -40.12
C LYS A 848 1.51 11.37 -41.49
N LEU A 849 2.22 11.71 -42.57
CA LEU A 849 1.70 11.55 -43.93
C LEU A 849 1.52 10.07 -44.29
N CYS A 850 2.38 9.18 -43.78
CA CYS A 850 2.21 7.73 -43.96
C CYS A 850 0.87 7.24 -43.37
N LYS A 851 0.53 7.66 -42.15
CA LYS A 851 -0.76 7.33 -41.50
C LYS A 851 -1.97 7.90 -42.25
N LEU A 852 -1.85 9.10 -42.83
CA LEU A 852 -2.87 9.73 -43.68
C LEU A 852 -3.21 8.86 -44.92
N VAL A 853 -2.17 8.41 -45.61
CA VAL A 853 -2.24 7.68 -46.89
C VAL A 853 -2.67 6.23 -46.67
N LYS A 854 -2.01 5.49 -45.76
CA LYS A 854 -2.39 4.12 -45.39
C LYS A 854 -3.80 4.05 -44.81
N GLY A 855 -4.23 5.13 -44.14
CA GLY A 855 -5.58 5.24 -43.62
C GLY A 855 -5.79 4.57 -42.26
N ASP A 856 -4.69 4.36 -41.53
CA ASP A 856 -4.68 3.76 -40.19
C ASP A 856 -5.41 4.64 -39.14
N PHE A 857 -5.71 5.90 -39.46
CA PHE A 857 -6.69 6.70 -38.73
C PHE A 857 -8.13 6.26 -39.05
N ILE A 858 -8.66 5.35 -38.22
CA ILE A 858 -10.11 5.20 -37.99
C ILE A 858 -10.41 5.72 -36.58
N GLY A 859 -10.45 7.04 -36.45
CA GLY A 859 -10.86 7.73 -35.23
C GLY A 859 -12.34 8.15 -35.32
N PHE A 860 -13.20 7.36 -34.64
CA PHE A 860 -14.67 7.47 -34.55
C PHE A 860 -15.48 7.10 -35.81
#